data_AF-A0A167FQT5-F1
#
_entry.id   AF-A0A167FQT5-F1
#
_cell.length_a   1.000
_cell.length_b   1.000
_cell.length_c   1.000
_cell.angle_alpha   90.00
_cell.angle_beta   90.00
_cell.angle_gamma   90.00
#
_symmetry.space_group_name_H-M   'P 1'
#
loop_
_entity.id
_entity.type
_entity.pdbx_description
1 polymer ?
#
loop_
_entity_poly.entity_id
_entity_poly.type
_entity_poly.pdbx_seq_one_letter_code
_entity_poly.pdbx_strand_id
1 'polypeptide(L)'
;MKQRSNKNSGQTPKAGAKMQTIDESFMWNSYMIDELTKFRNRLPQDQMEALDKQGFLTTVIRGFAGTRKLRMGDRQARLTVISRQSCRRAGTRYNARGIDDDGNVANFVETETILDIGGNHIFGYTQLRGSVPIFWEQDNNLLSAKVNITRSFEATQPAFRRHFEALMSRFGSVHIINLLSEKSGEIDLTERYERHVQSNPSLATNLGYMAFDFHKEVASGGYANATRILPRLQDTMIDFGFYSYNSATGEEDSTEQIGIFRTNCLDCLDRTNMIQQLVSRDALELFLEYHDINAVNYAHELWTHHNVLWADNGDQLSQIYAGTNALKTSFTRSGRSGLSGALADVTKSVGRLYVNNFVDKSRQNTMDVLLGRIEGQVQVILHDPIYDYVNAEVSRRKNEYSSSRDIKIFAGTFNINGKMADEDLSSWLFPESETRTKDDLPDLYLIGFQELVELTPGQILNADAGKKEFWANRVSRCLNTRDRYVLLRSGQLVGTALMVFVKETEIFFVKNVEGATKKTGLGGMAGNKGGVAVSFLFANTSFCFITAHLAAGANNIDERHQDYKTLSTGLQFSRGRKIKDHDTVIWLGDFNYRVNLPNERVRGLIERGHIRAIFEYDQLNNQMIKGETFPYYNEMEINFMPTYKFDNGTDIYDSSEKARVPSWTDRILSRGTNIRQLSYNSAPVMFSDHRPVYATFTAQVIIIDDDAKQKLSNQIYQKRRDEVGDTNILVNILDLNENMLTHGLPPPSTDSKKWWIAGGQHAKVDLAVPSKNHVINPYKPANPFDQQNSSIPDFIERPPALPKRPTPSDAGAVKRKPVIPQKPDHLSGSPLKATQTATSSIGSASTSTSSLASTAPSISPTTNSDNSTNAVNQTARSLAPAVTQPPLLPPRPGSISSESSLPVPRPSSASVSSDRSIPLRPSSTTSDRLAAPAPPPPRSRTASLASTKSNASSQQSLMDGSMPPAEVSTWTPLQPTN
;
A
#
# COMPACT_ATOMS: atom_id res chain seq x y z
N MET A 1 18.53 15.00 11.14
CA MET A 1 19.50 15.91 10.51
C MET A 1 20.73 15.13 10.05
N LYS A 2 21.06 15.10 8.76
CA LYS A 2 22.43 14.88 8.23
C LYS A 2 22.48 15.18 6.72
N GLN A 3 22.35 16.47 6.39
CA GLN A 3 22.76 17.01 5.09
C GLN A 3 23.68 18.21 5.38
N ARG A 4 24.94 17.91 5.68
CA ARG A 4 26.05 18.87 5.79
C ARG A 4 27.26 18.37 4.98
N SER A 5 27.04 18.04 3.70
CA SER A 5 28.13 17.88 2.72
C SER A 5 28.39 19.20 1.99
N ASN A 6 28.72 20.25 2.75
CA ASN A 6 29.33 21.48 2.24
C ASN A 6 30.04 22.23 3.39
N LYS A 7 31.10 21.63 3.93
CA LYS A 7 32.06 22.32 4.79
C LYS A 7 32.93 23.23 3.92
N ASN A 8 32.48 24.45 3.63
CA ASN A 8 33.31 25.64 3.32
C ASN A 8 32.47 26.90 3.02
N SER A 9 31.64 27.35 3.95
CA SER A 9 31.28 28.78 4.09
C SER A 9 30.58 29.04 5.43
N GLY A 10 31.07 30.02 6.19
CA GLY A 10 30.46 30.46 7.45
C GLY A 10 29.24 31.36 7.24
N GLN A 11 28.24 30.90 6.49
CA GLN A 11 26.97 31.61 6.31
C GLN A 11 25.79 30.79 6.83
N THR A 12 24.86 31.46 7.51
CA THR A 12 23.56 30.90 7.88
C THR A 12 22.79 30.47 6.62
N PRO A 13 22.08 29.32 6.63
CA PRO A 13 21.39 28.85 5.43
C PRO A 13 20.30 29.84 4.97
N LYS A 14 20.43 30.35 3.75
CA LYS A 14 19.40 31.18 3.11
C LYS A 14 18.09 30.40 2.95
N ALA A 15 16.96 31.10 3.00
CA ALA A 15 15.62 30.49 2.99
C ALA A 15 15.36 29.55 1.81
N GLY A 16 15.96 29.80 0.64
CA GLY A 16 15.80 28.97 -0.56
C GLY A 16 16.39 27.57 -0.50
N ALA A 17 17.24 27.27 0.49
CA ALA A 17 17.77 25.92 0.72
C ALA A 17 16.73 24.94 1.27
N LYS A 18 15.58 25.42 1.79
CA LYS A 18 14.66 24.62 2.61
C LYS A 18 13.99 23.45 1.90
N MET A 19 13.69 23.54 0.59
CA MET A 19 12.93 22.51 -0.13
C MET A 19 13.82 21.36 -0.63
N GLN A 20 15.03 21.66 -1.11
CA GLN A 20 15.96 20.66 -1.68
C GLN A 20 16.52 19.68 -0.64
N THR A 21 16.40 20.01 0.66
CA THR A 21 16.92 19.20 1.77
C THR A 21 15.85 18.34 2.46
N ILE A 22 14.65 18.23 1.88
CA ILE A 22 13.51 17.52 2.49
C ILE A 22 13.52 16.05 2.08
N ASP A 23 13.34 15.17 3.06
CA ASP A 23 13.13 13.75 2.82
C ASP A 23 11.71 13.51 2.27
N GLU A 24 11.63 13.34 0.95
CA GLU A 24 10.40 13.00 0.23
C GLU A 24 9.64 11.82 0.82
N SER A 25 10.32 10.86 1.47
CA SER A 25 9.67 9.69 2.05
C SER A 25 8.69 10.04 3.18
N PHE A 26 8.74 11.28 3.71
CA PHE A 26 7.79 11.83 4.69
C PHE A 26 6.92 12.97 4.14
N MET A 27 7.09 13.37 2.87
CA MET A 27 6.31 14.43 2.23
C MET A 27 5.00 13.88 1.66
N TRP A 28 3.92 13.99 2.44
CA TRP A 28 2.61 13.41 2.11
C TRP A 28 1.85 14.14 1.01
N ASN A 29 2.20 15.39 0.73
CA ASN A 29 1.67 16.17 -0.38
C ASN A 29 2.60 16.21 -1.60
N SER A 30 3.64 15.38 -1.65
CA SER A 30 4.62 15.31 -2.76
C SER A 30 3.94 15.26 -4.12
N TYR A 31 3.08 14.26 -4.35
CA TYR A 31 2.32 14.12 -5.60
C TYR A 31 1.47 15.35 -5.96
N MET A 32 0.97 16.11 -4.97
CA MET A 32 0.14 17.29 -5.21
C MET A 32 0.95 18.53 -5.59
N ILE A 33 2.23 18.61 -5.20
CA ILE A 33 3.09 19.78 -5.42
C ILE A 33 4.33 19.47 -6.27
N ASP A 34 4.42 18.29 -6.87
CA ASP A 34 5.57 17.85 -7.67
C ASP A 34 5.83 18.79 -8.87
N GLU A 35 4.86 19.00 -9.75
CA GLU A 35 5.00 19.94 -10.88
C GLU A 35 5.23 21.40 -10.44
N LEU A 36 4.66 21.83 -9.31
CA LEU A 36 4.96 23.13 -8.72
C LEU A 36 6.40 23.22 -8.19
N THR A 37 6.95 22.12 -7.70
CA THR A 37 8.33 22.02 -7.18
C THR A 37 9.33 21.96 -8.34
N LYS A 38 9.00 21.22 -9.40
CA LYS A 38 9.73 21.23 -10.68
C LYS A 38 9.77 22.63 -11.29
N PHE A 39 8.63 23.32 -11.37
CA PHE A 39 8.54 24.71 -11.81
C PHE A 39 9.37 25.65 -10.94
N ARG A 40 9.21 25.60 -9.61
CA ARG A 40 10.01 26.37 -8.64
C ARG A 40 11.52 26.20 -8.89
N ASN A 41 11.98 24.96 -9.04
CA ASN A 41 13.40 24.64 -9.23
C ASN A 41 13.97 25.09 -10.60
N ARG A 42 13.11 25.56 -11.52
CA ARG A 42 13.49 26.14 -12.82
C ARG A 42 13.49 27.68 -12.83
N LEU A 43 12.91 28.31 -11.81
CA LEU A 43 12.87 29.78 -11.71
C LEU A 43 14.28 30.36 -11.51
N PRO A 44 14.54 31.59 -12.00
CA PRO A 44 15.67 32.39 -11.58
C PRO A 44 15.76 32.50 -10.05
N GLN A 45 16.99 32.59 -9.50
CA GLN A 45 17.24 32.51 -8.05
C GLN A 45 16.45 33.54 -7.24
N ASP A 46 16.31 34.76 -7.75
CA ASP A 46 15.54 35.86 -7.15
C ASP A 46 14.03 35.55 -7.11
N GLN A 47 13.49 34.97 -8.18
CA GLN A 47 12.08 34.56 -8.28
C GLN A 47 11.78 33.34 -7.41
N MET A 48 12.71 32.38 -7.36
CA MET A 48 12.62 31.23 -6.45
C MET A 48 12.60 31.69 -5.00
N GLU A 49 13.53 32.57 -4.59
CA GLU A 49 13.56 33.13 -3.23
C GLU A 49 12.32 33.96 -2.93
N ALA A 50 11.77 34.69 -3.91
CA ALA A 50 10.52 35.43 -3.78
C ALA A 50 9.30 34.51 -3.58
N LEU A 51 9.23 33.39 -4.31
CA LEU A 51 8.18 32.37 -4.18
C LEU A 51 8.27 31.62 -2.84
N ASP A 52 9.47 31.23 -2.43
CA ASP A 52 9.71 30.59 -1.13
C ASP A 52 9.27 31.48 0.03
N LYS A 53 9.55 32.79 -0.07
CA LYS A 53 9.16 33.77 0.94
C LYS A 53 7.65 33.91 1.09
N GLN A 54 6.85 33.55 0.09
CA GLN A 54 5.37 33.50 0.21
C GLN A 54 4.88 32.29 1.02
N GLY A 55 5.70 31.26 1.22
CA GLY A 55 5.31 30.03 1.92
C GLY A 55 4.27 29.16 1.18
N PHE A 56 3.93 29.49 -0.07
CA PHE A 56 2.90 28.79 -0.86
C PHE A 56 3.19 27.28 -1.01
N LEU A 57 4.46 26.93 -1.21
CA LEU A 57 4.92 25.54 -1.31
C LEU A 57 5.25 25.00 0.10
N THR A 58 4.21 24.67 0.86
CA THR A 58 4.33 24.09 2.21
C THR A 58 4.41 22.55 2.14
N THR A 59 5.42 21.97 2.77
CA THR A 59 5.55 20.51 2.98
C THR A 59 4.63 20.04 4.11
N VAL A 60 3.89 18.97 3.87
CA VAL A 60 3.01 18.34 4.87
C VAL A 60 3.56 16.98 5.28
N ILE A 61 3.85 16.80 6.57
CA ILE A 61 4.08 15.50 7.19
C ILE A 61 2.76 14.92 7.72
N ARG A 62 2.72 13.59 7.91
CA ARG A 62 1.64 12.90 8.61
C ARG A 62 2.19 12.17 9.83
N GLY A 63 1.51 12.25 10.97
CA GLY A 63 1.93 11.60 12.21
C GLY A 63 1.55 12.43 13.44
N PHE A 64 2.54 12.87 14.20
CA PHE A 64 2.35 13.67 15.41
C PHE A 64 3.44 14.74 15.53
N ALA A 65 3.10 15.90 16.08
CA ALA A 65 4.05 16.89 16.56
C ALA A 65 3.45 17.59 17.78
N GLY A 66 4.12 17.52 18.92
CA GLY A 66 3.62 18.12 20.16
C GLY A 66 4.75 18.61 21.05
N THR A 67 4.59 19.82 21.60
CA THR A 67 5.51 20.42 22.56
C THR A 67 4.80 20.67 23.90
N ARG A 68 5.50 20.42 25.00
CA ARG A 68 5.15 20.88 26.35
C ARG A 68 6.26 21.83 26.81
N LYS A 69 5.86 22.97 27.36
CA LYS A 69 6.77 23.86 28.11
C LYS A 69 6.80 23.35 29.54
N LEU A 70 7.99 23.29 30.13
CA LEU A 70 8.25 22.89 31.50
C LEU A 70 9.34 23.78 32.10
N ARG A 71 9.53 23.75 33.42
CA ARG A 71 10.61 24.47 34.10
C ARG A 71 11.69 23.52 34.59
N MET A 72 12.95 23.83 34.29
CA MET A 72 14.13 23.10 34.77
C MET A 72 15.07 24.08 35.45
N GLY A 73 15.01 24.12 36.78
CA GLY A 73 15.64 25.16 37.60
C GLY A 73 15.04 26.52 37.29
N ASP A 74 15.89 27.51 37.03
CA ASP A 74 15.46 28.86 36.64
C ASP A 74 15.29 29.02 35.11
N ARG A 75 15.52 27.94 34.34
CA ARG A 75 15.41 27.94 32.88
C ARG A 75 14.05 27.40 32.44
N GLN A 76 13.44 28.06 31.45
CA GLN A 76 12.35 27.44 30.69
C GLN A 76 12.92 26.34 29.79
N ALA A 77 12.25 25.20 29.74
CA ALA A 77 12.58 24.12 28.83
C ALA A 77 11.37 23.73 27.96
N ARG A 78 11.65 23.12 26.81
CA ARG A 78 10.66 22.68 25.83
C ARG A 78 10.91 21.21 25.50
N LEU A 79 10.05 20.32 25.99
CA LEU A 79 10.04 18.92 25.59
C LEU A 79 9.12 18.77 24.38
N THR A 80 9.63 18.19 23.30
CA THR A 80 8.91 18.01 22.03
C THR A 80 9.03 16.56 21.57
N VAL A 81 7.93 15.99 21.06
CA VAL A 81 7.93 14.71 20.35
C VAL A 81 7.38 14.94 18.94
N ILE A 82 8.12 14.50 17.93
CA ILE A 82 7.71 14.55 16.53
C ILE A 82 7.76 13.13 15.96
N SER A 83 6.64 12.64 15.43
CA SER A 83 6.58 11.38 14.70
C SER A 83 6.16 11.63 13.26
N ARG A 84 6.97 11.17 12.31
CA ARG A 84 6.77 11.29 10.86
C ARG A 84 6.50 9.90 10.31
N GLN A 85 5.30 9.66 9.77
CA GLN A 85 4.95 8.40 9.08
C GLN A 85 5.36 8.50 7.62
N SER A 86 6.07 7.49 7.10
CA SER A 86 6.47 7.50 5.69
C SER A 86 5.28 7.28 4.76
N CYS A 87 5.27 7.99 3.64
CA CYS A 87 4.31 7.78 2.56
C CYS A 87 4.65 6.53 1.72
N ARG A 88 5.94 6.13 1.62
CA ARG A 88 6.44 5.13 0.65
C ARG A 88 5.63 3.82 0.67
N ARG A 89 5.40 3.21 1.85
CA ARG A 89 4.49 2.05 2.02
C ARG A 89 3.31 2.34 2.96
N ALA A 90 2.67 3.49 2.76
CA ALA A 90 1.46 3.87 3.49
C ALA A 90 0.22 3.01 3.16
N GLY A 91 -0.59 2.71 4.18
CA GLY A 91 -1.92 2.11 4.08
C GLY A 91 -2.54 1.85 5.45
N THR A 92 -3.76 1.31 5.49
CA THR A 92 -4.45 0.94 6.74
C THR A 92 -4.03 -0.45 7.24
N ARG A 93 -4.46 -0.79 8.46
CA ARG A 93 -3.98 -1.96 9.23
C ARG A 93 -3.85 -3.27 8.45
N TYR A 94 -4.86 -3.65 7.67
CA TYR A 94 -4.85 -4.90 6.90
C TYR A 94 -4.52 -4.73 5.42
N ASN A 95 -4.56 -3.50 4.89
CA ASN A 95 -4.26 -3.21 3.48
C ASN A 95 -2.76 -3.00 3.21
N ALA A 96 -1.97 -2.64 4.24
CA ALA A 96 -0.52 -2.52 4.14
C ALA A 96 0.19 -3.28 5.27
N ARG A 97 0.88 -4.37 4.89
CA ARG A 97 1.74 -5.21 5.74
C ARG A 97 3.09 -5.45 5.06
N GLY A 98 4.09 -5.83 5.85
CA GLY A 98 5.39 -6.25 5.33
C GLY A 98 6.19 -5.20 4.58
N ILE A 99 7.11 -5.66 3.74
CA ILE A 99 8.02 -4.88 2.88
C ILE A 99 7.49 -4.77 1.43
N ASP A 100 8.02 -3.82 0.65
CA ASP A 100 7.93 -3.79 -0.82
C ASP A 100 9.27 -4.06 -1.51
N ASP A 101 9.23 -4.17 -2.84
CA ASP A 101 10.38 -4.47 -3.70
C ASP A 101 11.51 -3.45 -3.62
N ASP A 102 11.21 -2.22 -3.21
CA ASP A 102 12.18 -1.13 -3.03
C ASP A 102 12.69 -1.03 -1.58
N GLY A 103 12.29 -1.94 -0.69
CA GLY A 103 12.78 -2.03 0.69
C GLY A 103 12.02 -1.16 1.70
N ASN A 104 10.88 -0.58 1.34
CA ASN A 104 10.07 0.21 2.28
C ASN A 104 9.13 -0.72 3.06
N VAL A 105 8.92 -0.46 4.36
CA VAL A 105 8.03 -1.27 5.21
C VAL A 105 6.75 -0.53 5.56
N ALA A 106 5.65 -1.28 5.68
CA ALA A 106 4.36 -0.73 6.06
C ALA A 106 4.40 -0.09 7.46
N ASN A 107 3.64 0.99 7.65
CA ASN A 107 3.58 1.75 8.91
C ASN A 107 4.97 2.18 9.45
N PHE A 108 5.92 2.48 8.56
CA PHE A 108 7.22 3.04 8.95
C PHE A 108 7.03 4.44 9.56
N VAL A 109 7.54 4.63 10.77
CA VAL A 109 7.50 5.91 11.49
C VAL A 109 8.86 6.20 12.09
N GLU A 110 9.36 7.40 11.83
CA GLU A 110 10.52 8.01 12.49
C GLU A 110 10.00 8.90 13.62
N THR A 111 10.38 8.58 14.86
CA THR A 111 9.96 9.32 16.06
C THR A 111 11.18 9.95 16.73
N GLU A 112 11.12 11.25 16.97
CA GLU A 112 12.20 12.07 17.49
C GLU A 112 11.73 12.77 18.77
N THR A 113 12.46 12.57 19.86
CA THR A 113 12.28 13.31 21.12
C THR A 113 13.34 14.39 21.21
N ILE A 114 12.91 15.63 21.47
CA ILE A 114 13.77 16.81 21.54
C ILE A 114 13.54 17.50 22.87
N LEU A 115 14.60 17.82 23.61
CA LEU A 115 14.53 18.63 24.82
C LEU A 115 15.47 19.83 24.66
N ASP A 116 14.91 21.03 24.68
CA ASP A 116 15.65 22.30 24.68
C ASP A 116 15.55 22.93 26.07
N ILE A 117 16.69 23.13 26.74
CA ILE A 117 16.80 23.73 28.07
C ILE A 117 17.40 25.13 27.95
N GLY A 118 16.53 26.15 27.98
CA GLY A 118 16.90 27.56 27.99
C GLY A 118 17.55 28.09 26.71
N GLY A 119 17.44 27.39 25.58
CA GLY A 119 18.17 27.71 24.34
C GLY A 119 19.65 27.30 24.37
N ASN A 120 20.09 26.65 25.45
CA ASN A 120 21.49 26.32 25.68
C ASN A 120 21.76 24.83 25.45
N HIS A 121 21.18 23.94 26.25
CA HIS A 121 21.35 22.49 26.05
C HIS A 121 20.22 21.94 25.19
N ILE A 122 20.56 21.38 24.04
CA ILE A 122 19.63 20.76 23.09
C ILE A 122 19.95 19.26 23.01
N PHE A 123 19.01 18.44 23.47
CA PHE A 123 18.98 17.00 23.28
C PHE A 123 18.13 16.62 22.07
N GLY A 124 18.56 15.63 21.30
CA GLY A 124 17.76 14.96 20.29
C GLY A 124 17.97 13.45 20.32
N TYR A 125 16.89 12.68 20.27
CA TYR A 125 16.96 11.22 20.19
C TYR A 125 15.91 10.67 19.25
N THR A 126 16.39 10.04 18.17
CA THR A 126 15.55 9.41 17.15
C THR A 126 15.35 7.94 17.46
N GLN A 127 14.20 7.40 17.07
CA GLN A 127 13.87 5.97 17.08
C GLN A 127 13.02 5.63 15.86
N LEU A 128 13.07 4.36 15.43
CA LEU A 128 12.29 3.86 14.30
C LEU A 128 11.30 2.79 14.73
N ARG A 129 10.22 2.69 13.97
CA ARG A 129 9.32 1.53 13.98
C ARG A 129 8.77 1.28 12.58
N GLY A 130 8.30 0.07 12.35
CA GLY A 130 7.67 -0.32 11.09
C GLY A 130 7.48 -1.82 11.03
N SER A 131 6.69 -2.27 10.04
CA SER A 131 6.36 -3.69 9.89
C SER A 131 7.60 -4.58 9.79
N VAL A 132 7.41 -5.87 10.07
CA VAL A 132 8.43 -6.91 9.86
C VAL A 132 8.87 -6.84 8.38
N PRO A 133 10.18 -6.74 8.07
CA PRO A 133 10.69 -6.48 6.72
C PRO A 133 10.69 -7.74 5.83
N ILE A 134 9.53 -8.38 5.73
CA ILE A 134 9.26 -9.61 4.96
C ILE A 134 8.03 -9.35 4.08
N PHE A 135 7.88 -10.06 2.97
CA PHE A 135 6.64 -10.02 2.20
C PHE A 135 5.56 -10.90 2.84
N TRP A 136 4.58 -10.25 3.49
CA TRP A 136 3.45 -10.93 4.12
C TRP A 136 2.17 -10.10 4.04
N GLU A 137 1.04 -10.80 4.04
CA GLU A 137 -0.32 -10.28 4.03
C GLU A 137 -1.11 -10.91 5.21
N GLN A 138 -2.28 -10.37 5.52
CA GLN A 138 -3.15 -10.89 6.57
C GLN A 138 -4.61 -10.82 6.12
N ASP A 139 -5.31 -11.95 6.17
CA ASP A 139 -6.71 -12.01 5.75
C ASP A 139 -7.60 -11.15 6.66
N ASN A 140 -8.44 -10.29 6.08
CA ASN A 140 -9.39 -9.45 6.82
C ASN A 140 -10.72 -10.21 7.11
N ASN A 141 -10.64 -11.54 7.27
CA ASN A 141 -11.81 -12.37 7.55
C ASN A 141 -12.19 -12.28 9.03
N LEU A 142 -13.46 -11.94 9.30
CA LEU A 142 -14.06 -11.80 10.64
C LEU A 142 -13.81 -12.97 11.61
N LEU A 143 -13.51 -14.16 11.09
CA LEU A 143 -13.34 -15.40 11.86
C LEU A 143 -11.88 -15.80 12.10
N SER A 144 -10.93 -15.34 11.27
CA SER A 144 -9.50 -15.58 11.48
C SER A 144 -8.62 -14.62 10.68
N ALA A 145 -7.75 -13.89 11.38
CA ALA A 145 -6.77 -12.98 10.78
C ALA A 145 -5.41 -13.68 10.66
N LYS A 146 -5.32 -14.72 9.83
CA LYS A 146 -4.10 -15.51 9.65
C LYS A 146 -3.02 -14.73 8.89
N VAL A 147 -1.77 -14.81 9.35
CA VAL A 147 -0.61 -14.31 8.60
C VAL A 147 -0.32 -15.25 7.43
N ASN A 148 -0.09 -14.68 6.25
CA ASN A 148 0.26 -15.39 5.04
C ASN A 148 1.54 -14.79 4.44
N ILE A 149 2.63 -15.57 4.41
CA ILE A 149 3.88 -15.15 3.77
C ILE A 149 3.73 -15.31 2.25
N THR A 150 3.94 -14.23 1.51
CA THR A 150 3.58 -14.18 0.08
C THR A 150 4.72 -14.50 -0.87
N ARG A 151 5.97 -14.53 -0.40
CA ARG A 151 7.17 -14.86 -1.19
C ARG A 151 8.09 -15.86 -0.47
N SER A 152 8.98 -16.50 -1.23
CA SER A 152 10.04 -17.33 -0.62
C SER A 152 11.05 -16.50 0.17
N PHE A 153 11.94 -17.18 0.89
CA PHE A 153 13.06 -16.57 1.59
C PHE A 153 13.99 -15.85 0.60
N GLU A 154 14.38 -16.54 -0.46
CA GLU A 154 15.27 -16.05 -1.51
C GLU A 154 14.66 -14.82 -2.21
N ALA A 155 13.36 -14.88 -2.54
CA ALA A 155 12.61 -13.76 -3.15
C ALA A 155 12.35 -12.57 -2.20
N THR A 156 12.54 -12.74 -0.89
CA THR A 156 12.48 -11.66 0.11
C THR A 156 13.84 -10.99 0.33
N GLN A 157 14.93 -11.74 0.13
CA GLN A 157 16.27 -11.35 0.54
C GLN A 157 16.82 -10.05 -0.09
N PRO A 158 16.58 -9.72 -1.37
CA PRO A 158 17.03 -8.45 -1.97
C PRO A 158 16.38 -7.22 -1.31
N ALA A 159 15.06 -7.26 -1.08
CA ALA A 159 14.32 -6.16 -0.46
C ALA A 159 14.71 -5.98 1.01
N PHE A 160 14.86 -7.09 1.74
CA PHE A 160 15.35 -7.09 3.13
C PHE A 160 16.71 -6.39 3.25
N ARG A 161 17.66 -6.74 2.38
CA ARG A 161 19.00 -6.17 2.41
C ARG A 161 18.96 -4.66 2.13
N ARG A 162 18.25 -4.25 1.07
CA ARG A 162 18.09 -2.83 0.71
C ARG A 162 17.47 -2.01 1.84
N HIS A 163 16.51 -2.58 2.59
CA HIS A 163 15.93 -1.92 3.76
C HIS A 163 16.99 -1.58 4.80
N PHE A 164 17.80 -2.55 5.21
CA PHE A 164 18.80 -2.33 6.26
C PHE A 164 19.99 -1.52 5.77
N GLU A 165 20.48 -1.72 4.54
CA GLU A 165 21.52 -0.86 3.93
C GLU A 165 21.08 0.61 3.89
N ALA A 166 19.83 0.90 3.51
CA ALA A 166 19.29 2.26 3.50
C ALA A 166 19.15 2.87 4.90
N LEU A 167 18.73 2.07 5.90
CA LEU A 167 18.71 2.52 7.29
C LEU A 167 20.13 2.78 7.81
N MET A 168 21.07 1.88 7.55
CA MET A 168 22.43 1.95 8.08
C MET A 168 23.24 3.09 7.46
N SER A 169 23.06 3.33 6.15
CA SER A 169 23.62 4.49 5.45
C SER A 169 23.11 5.84 5.99
N ARG A 170 21.98 5.87 6.70
CA ARG A 170 21.35 7.09 7.22
C ARG A 170 21.54 7.30 8.72
N PHE A 171 21.49 6.22 9.50
CA PHE A 171 21.45 6.26 10.96
C PHE A 171 22.64 5.58 11.64
N GLY A 172 23.58 4.99 10.89
CA GLY A 172 24.67 4.18 11.44
C GLY A 172 24.21 2.78 11.84
N SER A 173 24.55 2.32 13.04
CA SER A 173 24.16 0.97 13.48
C SER A 173 22.65 0.85 13.75
N VAL A 174 22.07 -0.32 13.51
CA VAL A 174 20.64 -0.58 13.74
C VAL A 174 20.49 -1.73 14.73
N HIS A 175 19.70 -1.55 15.78
CA HIS A 175 19.33 -2.64 16.70
C HIS A 175 17.83 -2.91 16.59
N ILE A 176 17.46 -4.12 16.15
CA ILE A 176 16.08 -4.57 15.99
C ILE A 176 15.52 -4.99 17.35
N ILE A 177 14.37 -4.43 17.74
CA ILE A 177 13.59 -4.90 18.88
C ILE A 177 12.31 -5.57 18.34
N ASN A 178 12.31 -6.90 18.31
CA ASN A 178 11.20 -7.71 17.80
C ASN A 178 10.24 -8.11 18.93
N LEU A 179 9.05 -7.49 18.97
CA LEU A 179 8.03 -7.69 20.02
C LEU A 179 6.97 -8.75 19.67
N LEU A 180 7.23 -9.59 18.66
CA LEU A 180 6.36 -10.69 18.28
C LEU A 180 6.34 -11.79 19.35
N SER A 181 5.22 -12.50 19.48
CA SER A 181 5.07 -13.59 20.44
C SER A 181 5.57 -14.93 19.89
N GLU A 182 5.98 -15.82 20.81
CA GLU A 182 6.35 -17.22 20.54
C GLU A 182 5.12 -18.12 20.28
N LYS A 183 3.91 -17.55 20.14
CA LYS A 183 2.65 -18.28 19.97
C LYS A 183 2.24 -18.40 18.49
N SER A 184 1.36 -19.37 18.23
CA SER A 184 0.84 -19.68 16.90
C SER A 184 0.23 -18.45 16.21
N GLY A 185 0.77 -18.11 15.03
CA GLY A 185 0.34 -16.98 14.22
C GLY A 185 1.34 -15.81 14.13
N GLU A 186 2.22 -15.62 15.11
CA GLU A 186 3.34 -14.66 15.03
C GLU A 186 4.71 -15.35 14.84
N ILE A 187 4.85 -16.62 15.22
CA ILE A 187 6.13 -17.36 15.21
C ILE A 187 6.83 -17.46 13.84
N ASP A 188 6.12 -17.77 12.74
CA ASP A 188 6.70 -17.89 11.39
C ASP A 188 7.27 -16.56 10.86
N LEU A 189 6.74 -15.41 11.32
CA LEU A 189 7.34 -14.11 11.05
C LEU A 189 8.64 -13.90 11.85
N THR A 190 8.67 -14.30 13.12
CA THR A 190 9.86 -14.22 13.97
C THR A 190 10.99 -15.09 13.41
N GLU A 191 10.72 -16.36 13.15
CA GLU A 191 11.72 -17.33 12.65
C GLU A 191 12.30 -16.89 11.30
N ARG A 192 11.46 -16.44 10.35
CA ARG A 192 11.93 -15.93 9.06
C ARG A 192 12.74 -14.65 9.20
N TYR A 193 12.34 -13.75 10.10
CA TYR A 193 13.02 -12.47 10.28
C TYR A 193 14.41 -12.68 10.90
N GLU A 194 14.50 -13.50 11.94
CA GLU A 194 15.76 -13.93 12.54
C GLU A 194 16.65 -14.64 11.51
N ARG A 195 16.11 -15.57 10.72
CA ARG A 195 16.84 -16.22 9.63
C ARG A 195 17.38 -15.23 8.60
N HIS A 196 16.63 -14.18 8.25
CA HIS A 196 17.10 -13.12 7.35
C HIS A 196 18.22 -12.26 7.97
N VAL A 197 18.17 -11.97 9.27
CA VAL A 197 19.27 -11.28 9.97
C VAL A 197 20.53 -12.15 9.93
N GLN A 198 20.40 -13.43 10.31
CA GLN A 198 21.51 -14.39 10.36
C GLN A 198 22.14 -14.67 8.97
N SER A 199 21.35 -14.61 7.89
CA SER A 199 21.82 -14.89 6.52
C SER A 199 22.57 -13.75 5.83
N ASN A 200 22.78 -12.61 6.49
CA ASN A 200 23.53 -11.48 5.92
C ASN A 200 24.74 -11.10 6.79
N PRO A 201 25.85 -11.88 6.76
CA PRO A 201 27.05 -11.59 7.53
C PRO A 201 27.64 -10.20 7.28
N SER A 202 27.45 -9.64 6.07
CA SER A 202 27.87 -8.27 5.73
C SER A 202 27.15 -7.17 6.51
N LEU A 203 25.97 -7.46 7.06
CA LEU A 203 25.22 -6.52 7.91
C LEU A 203 25.53 -6.73 9.40
N ALA A 204 26.00 -7.92 9.80
CA ALA A 204 26.07 -8.36 11.19
C ALA A 204 26.92 -7.45 12.10
N THR A 205 27.96 -6.80 11.59
CA THR A 205 28.80 -5.85 12.35
C THR A 205 28.00 -4.66 12.90
N ASN A 206 26.97 -4.22 12.17
CA ASN A 206 26.21 -3.00 12.46
C ASN A 206 24.70 -3.28 12.62
N LEU A 207 24.27 -4.54 12.70
CA LEU A 207 22.87 -4.97 12.80
C LEU A 207 22.66 -5.88 14.03
N GLY A 208 22.22 -5.29 15.13
CA GLY A 208 21.80 -6.02 16.34
C GLY A 208 20.36 -6.55 16.23
N TYR A 209 20.06 -7.64 16.93
CA TYR A 209 18.71 -8.22 16.99
C TYR A 209 18.37 -8.73 18.40
N MET A 210 17.20 -8.35 18.88
CA MET A 210 16.62 -8.83 20.13
C MET A 210 15.17 -9.28 19.93
N ALA A 211 14.91 -10.56 20.19
CA ALA A 211 13.55 -11.06 20.42
C ALA A 211 13.11 -10.78 21.87
N PHE A 212 11.88 -10.32 22.03
CA PHE A 212 11.24 -10.06 23.32
C PHE A 212 9.75 -10.40 23.22
N ASP A 213 9.33 -11.59 23.67
CA ASP A 213 7.90 -11.95 23.70
C ASP A 213 7.16 -11.07 24.73
N PHE A 214 6.59 -10.01 24.19
CA PHE A 214 5.89 -9.01 24.97
C PHE A 214 4.72 -9.60 25.76
N HIS A 215 4.01 -10.60 25.23
CA HIS A 215 2.85 -11.20 25.90
C HIS A 215 3.29 -12.06 27.09
N LYS A 216 4.39 -12.80 26.95
CA LYS A 216 4.99 -13.64 27.99
C LYS A 216 5.50 -12.80 29.16
N GLU A 217 6.21 -11.72 28.88
CA GLU A 217 6.78 -10.85 29.93
C GLU A 217 5.73 -10.09 30.74
N VAL A 218 4.70 -9.52 30.09
CA VAL A 218 3.65 -8.77 30.80
C VAL A 218 2.58 -9.66 31.45
N ALA A 219 2.53 -10.96 31.15
CA ALA A 219 1.53 -11.87 31.74
C ALA A 219 1.72 -12.08 33.24
N SER A 220 2.94 -11.98 33.76
CA SER A 220 3.28 -12.33 35.15
C SER A 220 3.25 -11.15 36.15
N GLY A 221 3.25 -9.90 35.67
CA GLY A 221 3.30 -8.69 36.50
C GLY A 221 2.70 -7.45 35.84
N GLY A 222 1.94 -7.63 34.76
CA GLY A 222 1.40 -6.55 33.96
C GLY A 222 2.49 -5.75 33.24
N TYR A 223 2.12 -4.55 32.81
CA TYR A 223 2.96 -3.71 31.96
C TYR A 223 4.20 -3.12 32.66
N ALA A 224 4.24 -3.14 34.00
CA ALA A 224 5.45 -2.77 34.74
C ALA A 224 6.64 -3.68 34.41
N ASN A 225 6.41 -4.95 34.06
CA ASN A 225 7.47 -5.87 33.62
C ASN A 225 8.13 -5.48 32.30
N ALA A 226 7.54 -4.58 31.49
CA ALA A 226 8.13 -4.20 30.22
C ALA A 226 9.46 -3.43 30.38
N THR A 227 9.73 -2.84 31.55
CA THR A 227 11.02 -2.21 31.87
C THR A 227 12.18 -3.20 31.93
N ARG A 228 11.92 -4.52 32.05
CA ARG A 228 12.94 -5.58 31.98
C ARG A 228 13.71 -5.62 30.66
N ILE A 229 13.23 -4.91 29.62
CA ILE A 229 13.96 -4.74 28.38
C ILE A 229 15.15 -3.79 28.51
N LEU A 230 15.08 -2.77 29.40
CA LEU A 230 16.06 -1.69 29.47
C LEU A 230 17.48 -2.20 29.82
N PRO A 231 17.69 -3.07 30.83
CA PRO A 231 19.02 -3.61 31.12
C PRO A 231 19.62 -4.46 29.99
N ARG A 232 18.81 -4.90 29.02
CA ARG A 232 19.28 -5.64 27.83
C ARG A 232 19.63 -4.72 26.67
N LEU A 233 19.23 -3.45 26.72
CA LEU A 233 19.46 -2.42 25.70
C LEU A 233 20.52 -1.39 26.12
N GLN A 234 20.84 -1.31 27.42
CA GLN A 234 21.67 -0.27 28.03
C GLN A 234 23.04 -0.12 27.34
N ASP A 235 23.80 -1.21 27.17
CA ASP A 235 25.11 -1.18 26.50
C ASP A 235 24.99 -0.62 25.07
N THR A 236 24.02 -1.13 24.28
CA THR A 236 23.76 -0.63 22.92
C THR A 236 23.30 0.83 22.91
N MET A 237 22.56 1.29 23.92
CA MET A 237 22.12 2.68 24.01
C MET A 237 23.29 3.62 24.26
N ILE A 238 24.23 3.22 25.12
CA ILE A 238 25.48 3.94 25.37
C ILE A 238 26.32 3.98 24.10
N ASP A 239 26.49 2.84 23.41
CA ASP A 239 27.22 2.75 22.13
C ASP A 239 26.59 3.63 21.02
N PHE A 240 25.26 3.74 20.98
CA PHE A 240 24.54 4.55 19.99
C PHE A 240 24.55 6.04 20.31
N GLY A 241 24.67 6.39 21.59
CA GLY A 241 24.62 7.76 22.09
C GLY A 241 23.31 8.49 21.79
N PHE A 242 23.36 9.81 21.94
CA PHE A 242 22.27 10.75 21.63
C PHE A 242 22.84 11.97 20.90
N TYR A 243 21.99 12.75 20.26
CA TYR A 243 22.39 14.08 19.80
C TYR A 243 22.38 15.07 20.96
N SER A 244 23.48 15.78 21.16
CA SER A 244 23.62 16.87 22.12
C SER A 244 24.29 18.05 21.45
N TYR A 245 23.78 19.25 21.69
CA TYR A 245 24.41 20.50 21.30
C TYR A 245 24.27 21.52 22.42
N ASN A 246 25.37 22.19 22.76
CA ASN A 246 25.37 23.26 23.74
C ASN A 246 25.67 24.60 23.05
N SER A 247 24.71 25.54 23.02
CA SER A 247 24.93 26.83 22.36
C SER A 247 25.95 27.73 23.07
N ALA A 248 26.29 27.43 24.34
CA ALA A 248 27.29 28.17 25.10
C ALA A 248 28.74 27.70 24.85
N THR A 249 28.96 26.43 24.48
CA THR A 249 30.30 25.87 24.21
C THR A 249 30.51 25.48 22.73
N GLY A 250 29.46 25.48 21.92
CA GLY A 250 29.54 25.33 20.46
C GLY A 250 29.64 23.88 19.99
N GLU A 251 30.46 23.63 18.96
CA GLU A 251 30.64 22.28 18.41
C GLU A 251 31.59 21.40 19.27
N GLU A 252 32.37 21.98 20.21
CA GLU A 252 33.38 21.24 21.00
C GLU A 252 32.78 20.18 21.97
N ASP A 253 31.61 20.46 22.57
CA ASP A 253 30.87 19.52 23.44
C ASP A 253 29.67 18.87 22.73
N SER A 254 29.65 18.86 21.39
CA SER A 254 28.52 18.29 20.64
C SER A 254 28.66 16.78 20.42
N THR A 255 27.56 16.05 20.59
CA THR A 255 27.50 14.60 20.35
C THR A 255 26.53 14.29 19.21
N GLU A 256 26.80 13.22 18.46
CA GLU A 256 25.89 12.69 17.44
C GLU A 256 25.36 11.32 17.86
N GLN A 257 24.10 11.04 17.56
CA GLN A 257 23.55 9.69 17.62
C GLN A 257 24.08 8.87 16.43
N ILE A 258 24.81 7.78 16.70
CA ILE A 258 25.49 6.92 15.70
C ILE A 258 24.83 5.56 15.51
N GLY A 259 23.69 5.32 16.16
CA GLY A 259 22.86 4.14 15.92
C GLY A 259 21.40 4.33 16.35
N ILE A 260 20.55 3.37 15.99
CA ILE A 260 19.10 3.50 16.05
C ILE A 260 18.40 2.22 16.51
N PHE A 261 17.46 2.34 17.46
CA PHE A 261 16.54 1.24 17.78
C PHE A 261 15.38 1.21 16.78
N ARG A 262 15.15 0.03 16.17
CA ARG A 262 14.04 -0.25 15.25
C ARG A 262 13.07 -1.24 15.89
N THR A 263 12.01 -0.74 16.50
CA THR A 263 11.04 -1.55 17.22
C THR A 263 9.91 -2.02 16.30
N ASN A 264 9.67 -3.33 16.21
CA ASN A 264 8.57 -3.89 15.42
C ASN A 264 7.69 -4.84 16.22
N CYS A 265 6.53 -5.12 15.65
CA CYS A 265 5.42 -5.88 16.22
C CYS A 265 4.49 -6.27 15.06
N LEU A 266 3.53 -7.18 15.26
CA LEU A 266 2.53 -7.51 14.22
C LEU A 266 1.80 -6.25 13.70
N ASP A 267 1.42 -5.32 14.58
CA ASP A 267 0.70 -4.10 14.21
C ASP A 267 1.53 -2.81 14.22
N CYS A 268 2.67 -2.79 14.90
CA CYS A 268 3.49 -1.58 15.10
C CYS A 268 2.69 -0.36 15.62
N LEU A 269 1.76 -0.63 16.55
CA LEU A 269 0.99 0.37 17.30
C LEU A 269 1.31 0.34 18.79
N ASP A 270 0.46 -0.32 19.58
CA ASP A 270 0.37 -0.12 21.03
C ASP A 270 1.62 -0.66 21.76
N ARG A 271 2.04 -1.90 21.43
CA ARG A 271 3.29 -2.53 21.95
C ARG A 271 4.53 -1.68 21.62
N THR A 272 4.66 -1.19 20.38
CA THR A 272 5.83 -0.44 19.93
C THR A 272 5.91 0.97 20.53
N ASN A 273 4.78 1.69 20.63
CA ASN A 273 4.78 3.04 21.22
C ASN A 273 5.28 3.03 22.66
N MET A 274 4.89 2.01 23.43
CA MET A 274 5.29 1.91 24.82
C MET A 274 6.78 1.54 25.00
N ILE A 275 7.31 0.63 24.18
CA ILE A 275 8.76 0.34 24.22
C ILE A 275 9.57 1.56 23.77
N GLN A 276 9.12 2.28 22.74
CA GLN A 276 9.78 3.52 22.32
C GLN A 276 9.72 4.63 23.38
N GLN A 277 8.63 4.72 24.14
CA GLN A 277 8.53 5.61 25.31
C GLN A 277 9.57 5.26 26.38
N LEU A 278 9.74 3.98 26.71
CA LEU A 278 10.75 3.53 27.69
C LEU A 278 12.17 3.87 27.22
N VAL A 279 12.51 3.52 25.98
CA VAL A 279 13.82 3.84 25.36
C VAL A 279 14.05 5.35 25.28
N SER A 280 13.02 6.14 24.98
CA SER A 280 13.09 7.62 24.96
C SER A 280 13.33 8.22 26.34
N ARG A 281 12.81 7.59 27.40
CA ARG A 281 13.02 8.02 28.78
C ARG A 281 14.45 7.70 29.23
N ASP A 282 14.92 6.48 28.98
CA ASP A 282 16.25 5.99 29.34
C ASP A 282 17.34 6.85 28.67
N ALA A 283 17.18 7.18 27.38
CA ALA A 283 18.07 8.09 26.65
C ALA A 283 18.05 9.54 27.17
N LEU A 284 16.90 10.01 27.68
CA LEU A 284 16.82 11.31 28.36
C LEU A 284 17.50 11.28 29.74
N GLU A 285 17.36 10.20 30.50
CA GLU A 285 18.04 10.00 31.79
C GLU A 285 19.57 10.01 31.58
N LEU A 286 20.07 9.31 30.55
CA LEU A 286 21.49 9.32 30.16
C LEU A 286 22.01 10.72 29.74
N PHE A 287 21.21 11.50 29.00
CA PHE A 287 21.58 12.89 28.66
C PHE A 287 21.64 13.81 29.89
N LEU A 288 20.71 13.66 30.84
CA LEU A 288 20.70 14.46 32.07
C LEU A 288 21.90 14.11 32.96
N GLU A 289 22.26 12.83 33.05
CA GLU A 289 23.47 12.36 33.73
C GLU A 289 24.75 12.90 33.08
N TYR A 290 24.86 12.84 31.75
CA TYR A 290 26.03 13.34 31.00
C TYR A 290 26.32 14.84 31.19
N HIS A 291 25.28 15.66 31.42
CA HIS A 291 25.41 17.11 31.65
C HIS A 291 25.36 17.51 33.14
N ASP A 292 25.48 16.55 34.08
CA ASP A 292 25.33 16.75 35.54
C ASP A 292 24.01 17.45 35.94
N ILE A 293 22.97 17.35 35.11
CA ILE A 293 21.66 17.95 35.37
C ILE A 293 20.89 17.02 36.30
N ASN A 294 20.87 17.36 37.60
CA ASN A 294 20.21 16.56 38.63
C ASN A 294 18.71 16.33 38.32
N ALA A 295 18.44 15.17 37.72
CA ALA A 295 17.11 14.77 37.24
C ALA A 295 16.10 14.67 38.39
N VAL A 296 16.53 14.33 39.62
CA VAL A 296 15.65 14.12 40.79
C VAL A 296 14.82 15.38 41.08
N ASN A 297 15.40 16.56 40.89
CA ASN A 297 14.74 17.84 41.17
C ASN A 297 13.62 18.20 40.18
N TYR A 298 13.64 17.63 38.96
CA TYR A 298 12.71 17.98 37.87
C TYR A 298 11.90 16.77 37.34
N ALA A 299 12.20 15.57 37.83
CA ALA A 299 11.65 14.30 37.36
C ALA A 299 10.12 14.29 37.29
N HIS A 300 9.42 14.81 38.31
CA HIS A 300 7.97 14.75 38.35
C HIS A 300 7.32 15.53 37.20
N GLU A 301 7.76 16.76 36.93
CA GLU A 301 7.22 17.60 35.84
C GLU A 301 7.66 17.07 34.47
N LEU A 302 8.94 16.73 34.32
CA LEU A 302 9.51 16.19 33.08
C LEU A 302 8.81 14.89 32.65
N TRP A 303 8.72 13.89 33.54
CA TRP A 303 8.11 12.60 33.20
C TRP A 303 6.60 12.69 33.04
N THR A 304 5.92 13.60 33.75
CA THR A 304 4.50 13.89 33.50
C THR A 304 4.27 14.39 32.08
N HIS A 305 5.06 15.38 31.64
CA HIS A 305 4.95 15.92 30.28
C HIS A 305 5.39 14.92 29.20
N HIS A 306 6.44 14.13 29.46
CA HIS A 306 6.89 13.04 28.59
C HIS A 306 5.79 11.99 28.38
N ASN A 307 5.19 11.49 29.46
CA ASN A 307 4.11 10.51 29.42
C ASN A 307 2.86 11.03 28.68
N VAL A 308 2.51 12.31 28.87
CA VAL A 308 1.43 12.95 28.12
C VAL A 308 1.75 13.00 26.62
N LEU A 309 2.95 13.44 26.24
CA LEU A 309 3.37 13.51 24.83
C LEU A 309 3.40 12.12 24.17
N TRP A 310 3.92 11.09 24.85
CA TRP A 310 3.96 9.73 24.31
C TRP A 310 2.59 9.05 24.24
N ALA A 311 1.64 9.43 25.10
CA ALA A 311 0.25 9.02 24.99
C ALA A 311 -0.48 9.71 23.83
N ASP A 312 -0.32 11.04 23.70
CA ASP A 312 -0.88 11.82 22.58
C ASP A 312 -0.32 11.31 21.23
N ASN A 313 0.98 11.02 21.17
CA ASN A 313 1.67 10.40 20.04
C ASN A 313 1.08 9.02 19.68
N GLY A 314 0.92 8.15 20.67
CA GLY A 314 0.35 6.82 20.48
C GLY A 314 -1.08 6.87 19.94
N ASP A 315 -1.92 7.74 20.53
CA ASP A 315 -3.30 7.95 20.10
C ASP A 315 -3.38 8.40 18.63
N GLN A 316 -2.62 9.43 18.23
CA GLN A 316 -2.64 9.96 16.86
C GLN A 316 -2.14 8.94 15.82
N LEU A 317 -1.04 8.24 16.10
CA LEU A 317 -0.52 7.23 15.18
C LEU A 317 -1.46 6.01 15.06
N SER A 318 -2.15 5.64 16.14
CA SER A 318 -3.22 4.63 16.10
C SER A 318 -4.42 5.10 15.27
N GLN A 319 -4.84 6.36 15.42
CA GLN A 319 -5.95 6.95 14.65
C GLN A 319 -5.65 7.01 13.15
N ILE A 320 -4.37 7.20 12.79
CA ILE A 320 -3.88 7.16 11.41
C ILE A 320 -3.96 5.75 10.81
N TYR A 321 -3.48 4.72 11.51
CA TYR A 321 -3.32 3.37 10.94
C TYR A 321 -4.55 2.45 11.12
N ALA A 322 -5.22 2.52 12.28
CA ALA A 322 -6.35 1.67 12.67
C ALA A 322 -7.67 2.42 12.89
N GLY A 323 -7.69 3.75 12.71
CA GLY A 323 -8.90 4.58 12.80
C GLY A 323 -9.52 4.72 14.20
N THR A 324 -8.83 4.26 15.25
CA THR A 324 -9.15 4.53 16.66
C THR A 324 -7.91 5.03 17.39
N ASN A 325 -8.09 5.71 18.52
CA ASN A 325 -7.04 5.96 19.51
C ASN A 325 -6.34 4.65 19.96
N ALA A 326 -5.18 4.78 20.61
CA ALA A 326 -4.38 3.65 21.05
C ALA A 326 -5.11 2.82 22.11
N LEU A 327 -4.87 1.52 22.16
CA LEU A 327 -5.23 0.74 23.34
C LEU A 327 -4.26 1.10 24.46
N LYS A 328 -4.76 1.17 25.70
CA LYS A 328 -3.95 1.37 26.92
C LYS A 328 -3.31 2.76 27.04
N THR A 329 -3.86 3.77 26.35
CA THR A 329 -3.55 5.20 26.56
C THR A 329 -3.49 5.60 28.04
N SER A 330 -4.42 5.07 28.86
CA SER A 330 -4.49 5.32 30.31
C SER A 330 -3.23 4.85 31.03
N PHE A 331 -2.70 3.67 30.67
CA PHE A 331 -1.43 3.17 31.18
C PHE A 331 -0.27 4.05 30.71
N THR A 332 -0.23 4.44 29.44
CA THR A 332 0.80 5.33 28.88
C THR A 332 0.88 6.68 29.60
N ARG A 333 -0.26 7.25 30.01
CA ARG A 333 -0.34 8.54 30.74
C ARG A 333 0.04 8.45 32.22
N SER A 334 -0.31 7.36 32.91
CA SER A 334 -0.29 7.30 34.39
C SER A 334 0.46 6.12 35.02
N GLY A 335 0.97 5.19 34.20
CA GLY A 335 1.59 3.95 34.68
C GLY A 335 0.64 2.97 35.38
N ARG A 336 -0.68 3.23 35.39
CA ARG A 336 -1.70 2.40 36.05
C ARG A 336 -2.92 2.16 35.16
N SER A 337 -3.39 0.92 35.10
CA SER A 337 -4.60 0.53 34.36
C SER A 337 -5.78 0.36 35.31
N GLY A 338 -6.68 1.34 35.38
CA GLY A 338 -7.94 1.24 36.13
C GLY A 338 -9.08 0.59 35.34
N LEU A 339 -10.17 0.24 36.03
CA LEU A 339 -11.39 -0.35 35.45
C LEU A 339 -11.98 0.50 34.30
N SER A 340 -11.97 1.83 34.44
CA SER A 340 -12.39 2.77 33.40
C SER A 340 -11.51 2.71 32.14
N GLY A 341 -10.20 2.47 32.31
CA GLY A 341 -9.27 2.26 31.21
C GLY A 341 -9.55 0.96 30.46
N ALA A 342 -9.84 -0.12 31.18
CA ALA A 342 -10.19 -1.41 30.58
C ALA A 342 -11.50 -1.32 29.76
N LEU A 343 -12.53 -0.65 30.28
CA LEU A 343 -13.79 -0.41 29.55
C LEU A 343 -13.57 0.44 28.28
N ALA A 344 -12.75 1.49 28.37
CA ALA A 344 -12.40 2.30 27.21
C ALA A 344 -11.67 1.48 26.12
N ASP A 345 -10.78 0.56 26.51
CA ASP A 345 -10.05 -0.30 25.58
C ASP A 345 -10.92 -1.40 24.94
N VAL A 346 -11.94 -1.92 25.65
CA VAL A 346 -12.98 -2.77 25.04
C VAL A 346 -13.74 -1.99 23.97
N THR A 347 -14.20 -0.78 24.28
CA THR A 347 -14.91 0.09 23.33
C THR A 347 -14.06 0.42 22.10
N LYS A 348 -12.78 0.77 22.28
CA LYS A 348 -11.83 0.97 21.17
C LYS A 348 -11.62 -0.30 20.35
N SER A 349 -11.58 -1.47 20.97
CA SER A 349 -11.42 -2.76 20.26
C SER A 349 -12.62 -3.06 19.36
N VAL A 350 -13.84 -2.81 19.83
CA VAL A 350 -15.07 -2.87 19.01
C VAL A 350 -15.03 -1.82 17.90
N GLY A 351 -14.58 -0.59 18.19
CA GLY A 351 -14.38 0.46 17.20
C GLY A 351 -13.40 0.06 16.08
N ARG A 352 -12.25 -0.56 16.43
CA ARG A 352 -11.29 -1.11 15.47
C ARG A 352 -11.97 -2.16 14.59
N LEU A 353 -12.73 -3.10 15.15
CA LEU A 353 -13.47 -4.10 14.37
C LEU A 353 -14.45 -3.47 13.38
N TYR A 354 -15.19 -2.42 13.76
CA TYR A 354 -16.08 -1.70 12.84
C TYR A 354 -15.30 -0.99 11.72
N VAL A 355 -14.25 -0.23 12.06
CA VAL A 355 -13.42 0.49 11.09
C VAL A 355 -12.80 -0.46 10.06
N ASN A 356 -12.18 -1.56 10.52
CA ASN A 356 -11.49 -2.53 9.67
C ASN A 356 -12.40 -3.19 8.63
N ASN A 357 -13.69 -3.38 8.94
CA ASN A 357 -14.65 -4.05 8.07
C ASN A 357 -15.42 -3.08 7.16
N PHE A 358 -15.74 -1.87 7.62
CA PHE A 358 -16.68 -0.97 6.93
C PHE A 358 -16.08 0.35 6.43
N VAL A 359 -15.00 0.85 7.05
CA VAL A 359 -14.47 2.20 6.79
C VAL A 359 -13.09 2.15 6.10
N ASP A 360 -12.30 1.12 6.39
CA ASP A 360 -10.90 1.03 5.99
C ASP A 360 -10.67 1.04 4.47
N LYS A 361 -11.58 0.46 3.67
CA LYS A 361 -11.51 0.54 2.20
C LYS A 361 -11.60 1.97 1.68
N SER A 362 -12.47 2.80 2.28
CA SER A 362 -12.60 4.22 1.91
C SER A 362 -11.35 5.00 2.33
N ARG A 363 -10.86 4.76 3.56
CA ARG A 363 -9.62 5.37 4.08
C ARG A 363 -8.40 5.03 3.22
N GLN A 364 -8.25 3.76 2.82
CA GLN A 364 -7.17 3.30 1.95
C GLN A 364 -7.24 4.02 0.60
N ASN A 365 -8.42 4.05 -0.04
CA ASN A 365 -8.62 4.76 -1.29
C ASN A 365 -8.29 6.26 -1.17
N THR A 366 -8.65 6.92 -0.06
CA THR A 366 -8.24 8.31 0.20
C THR A 366 -6.72 8.48 0.29
N MET A 367 -6.01 7.56 0.96
CA MET A 367 -4.54 7.61 1.02
C MET A 367 -3.91 7.38 -0.36
N ASP A 368 -4.43 6.43 -1.14
CA ASP A 368 -3.91 6.16 -2.48
C ASP A 368 -4.19 7.34 -3.44
N VAL A 369 -5.35 8.00 -3.36
CA VAL A 369 -5.62 9.25 -4.10
C VAL A 369 -4.66 10.37 -3.71
N LEU A 370 -4.45 10.62 -2.41
CA LEU A 370 -3.55 11.69 -1.94
C LEU A 370 -2.10 11.46 -2.38
N LEU A 371 -1.68 10.19 -2.48
CA LEU A 371 -0.33 9.79 -2.87
C LEU A 371 -0.18 9.46 -4.36
N GLY A 372 -1.20 9.69 -5.19
CA GLY A 372 -1.12 9.54 -6.64
C GLY A 372 -1.07 8.12 -7.17
N ARG A 373 -1.69 7.18 -6.46
CA ARG A 373 -1.52 5.73 -6.64
C ARG A 373 -2.66 5.04 -7.36
N ILE A 374 -3.77 5.72 -7.59
CA ILE A 374 -4.90 5.13 -8.30
C ILE A 374 -4.55 4.98 -9.77
N GLU A 375 -4.90 3.83 -10.35
CA GLU A 375 -4.67 3.55 -11.77
C GLU A 375 -5.38 4.60 -12.65
N GLY A 376 -4.65 5.23 -13.57
CA GLY A 376 -5.15 6.33 -14.39
C GLY A 376 -5.32 7.69 -13.69
N GLN A 377 -4.77 7.89 -12.49
CA GLN A 377 -4.85 9.18 -11.79
C GLN A 377 -3.97 10.26 -12.44
N VAL A 378 -4.60 11.37 -12.84
CA VAL A 378 -3.95 12.50 -13.51
C VAL A 378 -3.29 13.44 -12.49
N GLN A 379 -2.01 13.78 -12.72
CA GLN A 379 -1.28 14.78 -11.93
C GLN A 379 -1.75 16.20 -12.24
N VAL A 380 -1.44 17.16 -11.36
CA VAL A 380 -1.56 18.58 -11.69
C VAL A 380 -0.57 18.89 -12.81
N ILE A 381 -1.06 19.26 -14.00
CA ILE A 381 -0.21 19.66 -15.12
C ILE A 381 0.03 21.16 -15.03
N LEU A 382 1.30 21.57 -15.06
CA LEU A 382 1.70 22.97 -15.21
C LEU A 382 2.31 23.14 -16.60
N HIS A 383 1.65 23.94 -17.45
CA HIS A 383 2.14 24.24 -18.79
C HIS A 383 3.35 25.16 -18.71
N ASP A 384 4.50 24.60 -19.08
CA ASP A 384 5.80 25.25 -19.20
C ASP A 384 6.27 24.92 -20.62
N PRO A 385 6.25 25.88 -21.58
CA PRO A 385 6.55 25.59 -22.98
C PRO A 385 7.95 25.00 -23.22
N ILE A 386 8.91 25.23 -22.32
CA ILE A 386 10.23 24.59 -22.37
C ILE A 386 10.08 23.11 -21.96
N TYR A 387 9.36 22.83 -20.89
CA TYR A 387 9.17 21.47 -20.38
C TYR A 387 8.26 20.61 -21.27
N ASP A 388 7.19 21.19 -21.83
CA ASP A 388 6.31 20.50 -22.78
C ASP A 388 7.11 20.10 -24.04
N TYR A 389 7.98 20.98 -24.54
CA TYR A 389 8.95 20.66 -25.60
C TYR A 389 9.96 19.57 -25.17
N VAL A 390 10.54 19.66 -23.97
CA VAL A 390 11.49 18.66 -23.45
C VAL A 390 10.84 17.29 -23.32
N ASN A 391 9.63 17.21 -22.78
CA ASN A 391 8.90 15.95 -22.65
C ASN A 391 8.59 15.32 -24.02
N ALA A 392 8.22 16.14 -25.01
CA ALA A 392 8.01 15.68 -26.38
C ALA A 392 9.31 15.16 -27.02
N GLU A 393 10.43 15.89 -26.90
CA GLU A 393 11.72 15.49 -27.47
C GLU A 393 12.35 14.29 -26.75
N VAL A 394 12.26 14.21 -25.42
CA VAL A 394 12.64 13.01 -24.64
C VAL A 394 11.83 11.81 -25.13
N SER A 395 10.51 11.95 -25.26
CA SER A 395 9.64 10.86 -25.76
C SER A 395 9.97 10.46 -27.20
N ARG A 396 10.33 11.41 -28.07
CA ARG A 396 10.79 11.16 -29.44
C ARG A 396 12.14 10.44 -29.49
N ARG A 397 13.00 10.68 -28.50
CA ARG A 397 14.35 10.10 -28.34
C ARG A 397 14.38 8.89 -27.40
N LYS A 398 13.24 8.19 -27.23
CA LYS A 398 13.09 7.02 -26.34
C LYS A 398 14.19 5.96 -26.49
N ASN A 399 14.68 5.75 -27.71
CA ASN A 399 15.71 4.75 -28.03
C ASN A 399 17.09 5.03 -27.38
N GLU A 400 17.31 6.23 -26.82
CA GLU A 400 18.58 6.59 -26.16
C GLU A 400 18.63 6.21 -24.68
N TYR A 401 17.47 5.96 -24.05
CA TYR A 401 17.37 5.58 -22.63
C TYR A 401 16.50 4.33 -22.40
N SER A 402 15.95 3.75 -23.45
CA SER A 402 15.11 2.56 -23.36
C SER A 402 15.65 1.47 -24.28
N SER A 403 15.85 0.29 -23.70
CA SER A 403 16.15 -0.93 -24.42
C SER A 403 15.00 -1.92 -24.28
N SER A 404 14.97 -2.92 -25.14
CA SER A 404 14.08 -4.06 -25.01
C SER A 404 14.88 -5.35 -25.00
N ARG A 405 14.40 -6.34 -24.24
CA ARG A 405 14.87 -7.72 -24.35
C ARG A 405 13.69 -8.67 -24.39
N ASP A 406 13.93 -9.83 -24.97
CA ASP A 406 13.00 -10.94 -24.95
C ASP A 406 13.26 -11.80 -23.71
N ILE A 407 12.20 -12.17 -22.99
CA ILE A 407 12.24 -13.17 -21.90
C ILE A 407 11.46 -14.42 -22.31
N LYS A 408 11.89 -15.58 -21.81
CA LYS A 408 11.25 -16.88 -22.04
C LYS A 408 10.28 -17.19 -20.89
N ILE A 409 9.06 -17.60 -21.23
CA ILE A 409 8.00 -17.93 -20.25
C ILE A 409 7.47 -19.32 -20.55
N PHE A 410 7.41 -20.17 -19.54
CA PHE A 410 6.66 -21.43 -19.58
C PHE A 410 5.37 -21.26 -18.78
N ALA A 411 4.25 -21.67 -19.36
CA ALA A 411 2.97 -21.76 -18.70
C ALA A 411 2.51 -23.21 -18.70
N GLY A 412 2.22 -23.77 -17.53
CA GLY A 412 1.69 -25.14 -17.36
C GLY A 412 0.37 -25.13 -16.60
N THR A 413 -0.57 -25.97 -17.01
CA THR A 413 -1.80 -26.24 -16.26
C THR A 413 -2.00 -27.74 -16.04
N PHE A 414 -2.51 -28.12 -14.86
CA PHE A 414 -2.81 -29.51 -14.55
C PHE A 414 -3.93 -29.66 -13.50
N ASN A 415 -5.05 -30.28 -13.88
CA ASN A 415 -6.01 -30.80 -12.92
C ASN A 415 -5.48 -32.12 -12.31
N ILE A 416 -5.26 -32.13 -10.99
CA ILE A 416 -4.58 -33.24 -10.28
C ILE A 416 -5.51 -34.16 -9.50
N ASN A 417 -6.84 -34.01 -9.62
CA ASN A 417 -7.84 -34.95 -9.08
C ASN A 417 -7.62 -35.32 -7.59
N GLY A 418 -7.31 -34.32 -6.76
CA GLY A 418 -7.07 -34.45 -5.32
C GLY A 418 -5.78 -35.20 -4.91
N LYS A 419 -5.01 -35.73 -5.88
CA LYS A 419 -3.87 -36.62 -5.65
C LYS A 419 -2.65 -35.90 -5.08
N MET A 420 -1.85 -36.66 -4.34
CA MET A 420 -0.46 -36.34 -4.03
C MET A 420 0.38 -37.49 -4.57
N ALA A 421 1.00 -37.27 -5.73
CA ALA A 421 1.83 -38.24 -6.41
C ALA A 421 3.31 -37.84 -6.34
N ASP A 422 4.20 -38.83 -6.32
CA ASP A 422 5.65 -38.61 -6.36
C ASP A 422 6.25 -38.81 -7.76
N GLU A 423 5.39 -39.05 -8.77
CA GLU A 423 5.71 -39.18 -10.20
C GLU A 423 6.54 -37.99 -10.69
N ASP A 424 7.55 -38.26 -11.53
CA ASP A 424 8.47 -37.24 -12.03
C ASP A 424 7.74 -36.21 -12.91
N LEU A 425 7.97 -34.93 -12.63
CA LEU A 425 7.40 -33.80 -13.36
C LEU A 425 8.30 -33.33 -14.50
N SER A 426 9.51 -33.89 -14.65
CA SER A 426 10.51 -33.42 -15.61
C SER A 426 10.03 -33.50 -17.07
N SER A 427 9.25 -34.52 -17.43
CA SER A 427 8.64 -34.65 -18.77
C SER A 427 7.63 -33.53 -19.10
N TRP A 428 7.07 -32.87 -18.09
CA TRP A 428 6.16 -31.73 -18.24
C TRP A 428 6.88 -30.39 -18.12
N LEU A 429 7.78 -30.24 -17.15
CA LEU A 429 8.47 -28.97 -16.86
C LEU A 429 9.71 -28.72 -17.74
N PHE A 430 10.25 -29.77 -18.35
CA PHE A 430 11.39 -29.75 -19.28
C PHE A 430 11.14 -30.64 -20.51
N PRO A 431 10.09 -30.37 -21.30
CA PRO A 431 9.77 -31.17 -22.48
C PRO A 431 10.95 -31.17 -23.47
N GLU A 432 11.33 -32.36 -23.95
CA GLU A 432 12.56 -32.58 -24.74
C GLU A 432 12.58 -31.80 -26.07
N SER A 433 11.42 -31.49 -26.64
CA SER A 433 11.30 -30.65 -27.84
C SER A 433 11.80 -29.22 -27.60
N GLU A 434 11.60 -28.69 -26.39
CA GLU A 434 11.84 -27.30 -26.01
C GLU A 434 13.16 -27.10 -25.25
N THR A 435 13.57 -28.08 -24.42
CA THR A 435 14.65 -27.92 -23.42
C THR A 435 15.89 -28.73 -23.78
N ARG A 436 16.74 -28.20 -24.67
CA ARG A 436 17.97 -28.89 -25.11
C ARG A 436 19.20 -28.43 -24.32
N THR A 437 19.28 -27.14 -24.03
CA THR A 437 20.41 -26.51 -23.34
C THR A 437 19.94 -25.75 -22.10
N LYS A 438 20.90 -25.25 -21.30
CA LYS A 438 20.58 -24.39 -20.15
C LYS A 438 19.98 -23.05 -20.59
N ASP A 439 20.40 -22.52 -21.74
CA ASP A 439 19.94 -21.25 -22.28
C ASP A 439 18.51 -21.33 -22.82
N ASP A 440 17.99 -22.53 -23.07
CA ASP A 440 16.60 -22.78 -23.44
C ASP A 440 15.63 -22.64 -22.25
N LEU A 441 16.13 -22.71 -21.02
CA LEU A 441 15.30 -22.69 -19.82
C LEU A 441 14.58 -21.34 -19.61
N PRO A 442 13.25 -21.34 -19.40
CA PRO A 442 12.44 -20.16 -19.15
C PRO A 442 12.94 -19.25 -18.03
N ASP A 443 12.79 -17.95 -18.18
CA ASP A 443 13.04 -16.97 -17.11
C ASP A 443 11.91 -16.96 -16.08
N LEU A 444 10.69 -17.30 -16.53
CA LEU A 444 9.48 -17.41 -15.73
C LEU A 444 8.78 -18.75 -15.95
N TYR A 445 8.40 -19.41 -14.86
CA TYR A 445 7.54 -20.59 -14.85
C TYR A 445 6.22 -20.27 -14.14
N LEU A 446 5.12 -20.34 -14.88
CA LEU A 446 3.76 -20.16 -14.41
C LEU A 446 3.07 -21.52 -14.32
N ILE A 447 2.82 -22.01 -13.11
CA ILE A 447 2.20 -23.33 -12.89
C ILE A 447 0.83 -23.15 -12.22
N GLY A 448 -0.23 -23.53 -12.93
CA GLY A 448 -1.60 -23.60 -12.43
C GLY A 448 -2.02 -25.04 -12.12
N PHE A 449 -2.51 -25.27 -10.92
CA PHE A 449 -3.10 -26.55 -10.51
C PHE A 449 -4.59 -26.41 -10.24
N GLN A 450 -5.36 -27.46 -10.59
CA GLN A 450 -6.78 -27.57 -10.29
C GLN A 450 -7.07 -28.86 -9.51
N GLU A 451 -8.14 -28.85 -8.71
CA GLU A 451 -8.51 -29.92 -7.77
C GLU A 451 -7.36 -30.36 -6.84
N LEU A 452 -6.62 -29.39 -6.30
CA LEU A 452 -5.56 -29.63 -5.30
C LEU A 452 -6.07 -30.36 -4.04
N VAL A 453 -7.37 -30.22 -3.76
CA VAL A 453 -8.11 -30.90 -2.72
C VAL A 453 -9.33 -31.54 -3.37
N GLU A 454 -9.68 -32.76 -2.96
CA GLU A 454 -10.88 -33.44 -3.43
C GLU A 454 -12.12 -32.61 -3.06
N LEU A 455 -13.12 -32.55 -3.95
CA LEU A 455 -14.23 -31.62 -3.85
C LEU A 455 -15.33 -32.06 -2.86
N THR A 456 -14.93 -32.51 -1.66
CA THR A 456 -15.85 -32.89 -0.58
C THR A 456 -16.33 -31.67 0.21
N PRO A 457 -17.62 -31.61 0.62
CA PRO A 457 -18.17 -30.44 1.33
C PRO A 457 -17.40 -30.02 2.60
N GLY A 458 -16.83 -30.97 3.33
CA GLY A 458 -16.04 -30.69 4.55
C GLY A 458 -14.67 -30.07 4.27
N GLN A 459 -13.99 -30.49 3.19
CA GLN A 459 -12.66 -29.98 2.83
C GLN A 459 -12.73 -28.61 2.14
N ILE A 460 -13.87 -28.24 1.54
CA ILE A 460 -14.10 -26.92 0.93
C ILE A 460 -14.09 -25.78 1.99
N LEU A 461 -14.39 -26.10 3.26
CA LEU A 461 -14.39 -25.12 4.37
C LEU A 461 -13.01 -24.87 4.97
N ASN A 462 -12.08 -25.83 4.86
CA ASN A 462 -10.71 -25.73 5.36
C ASN A 462 -9.73 -25.98 4.21
N ALA A 463 -9.32 -24.90 3.52
CA ALA A 463 -8.30 -24.99 2.48
C ALA A 463 -6.97 -25.47 3.09
N ASP A 464 -6.61 -26.74 2.83
CA ASP A 464 -5.40 -27.36 3.35
C ASP A 464 -4.16 -26.75 2.69
N ALA A 465 -3.47 -25.89 3.45
CA ALA A 465 -2.24 -25.25 3.03
C ALA A 465 -1.09 -26.26 2.81
N GLY A 466 -1.12 -27.43 3.47
CA GLY A 466 -0.10 -28.46 3.37
C GLY A 466 0.01 -29.03 1.96
N LYS A 467 -1.12 -29.24 1.27
CA LYS A 467 -1.12 -29.69 -0.14
C LYS A 467 -0.52 -28.66 -1.10
N LYS A 468 -0.79 -27.36 -0.88
CA LYS A 468 -0.18 -26.28 -1.68
C LYS A 468 1.34 -26.25 -1.49
N GLU A 469 1.79 -26.36 -0.25
CA GLU A 469 3.21 -26.38 0.08
C GLU A 469 3.92 -27.64 -0.45
N PHE A 470 3.27 -28.81 -0.38
CA PHE A 470 3.78 -30.03 -1.01
C PHE A 470 4.04 -29.85 -2.51
N TRP A 471 3.04 -29.38 -3.26
CA TRP A 471 3.18 -29.18 -4.71
C TRP A 471 4.16 -28.06 -5.08
N ALA A 472 4.18 -26.96 -4.32
CA ALA A 472 5.17 -25.89 -4.50
C ALA A 472 6.61 -26.42 -4.29
N ASN A 473 6.82 -27.27 -3.27
CA ASN A 473 8.11 -27.90 -3.00
C ASN A 473 8.49 -28.94 -4.06
N ARG A 474 7.53 -29.74 -4.57
CA ARG A 474 7.76 -30.69 -5.68
C ARG A 474 8.23 -29.96 -6.96
N VAL A 475 7.48 -28.94 -7.39
CA VAL A 475 7.85 -28.12 -8.56
C VAL A 475 9.19 -27.43 -8.33
N SER A 476 9.39 -26.78 -7.17
CA SER A 476 10.65 -26.12 -6.83
C SER A 476 11.85 -27.06 -6.91
N ARG A 477 11.75 -28.28 -6.36
CA ARG A 477 12.81 -29.30 -6.44
C ARG A 477 13.11 -29.70 -7.88
N CYS A 478 12.08 -29.98 -8.68
CA CYS A 478 12.23 -30.35 -10.09
C CYS A 478 12.92 -29.22 -10.89
N LEU A 479 12.43 -27.98 -10.78
CA LEU A 479 13.03 -26.80 -11.41
C LEU A 479 14.51 -26.63 -11.02
N ASN A 480 14.82 -26.78 -9.72
CA ASN A 480 16.17 -26.66 -9.18
C ASN A 480 17.10 -27.85 -9.48
N THR A 481 16.68 -28.86 -10.25
CA THR A 481 17.60 -29.84 -10.86
C THR A 481 18.32 -29.30 -12.09
N ARG A 482 17.79 -28.27 -12.76
CA ARG A 482 18.34 -27.71 -14.01
C ARG A 482 18.91 -26.29 -13.85
N ASP A 483 18.24 -25.42 -13.08
CA ASP A 483 18.78 -24.09 -12.74
C ASP A 483 18.17 -23.51 -11.46
N ARG A 484 18.71 -22.41 -10.93
CA ARG A 484 18.21 -21.75 -9.72
C ARG A 484 16.89 -21.02 -9.99
N TYR A 485 15.79 -21.55 -9.45
CA TYR A 485 14.47 -20.91 -9.45
C TYR A 485 13.96 -20.66 -8.03
N VAL A 486 13.34 -19.49 -7.84
CA VAL A 486 12.73 -19.07 -6.57
C VAL A 486 11.22 -18.92 -6.73
N LEU A 487 10.46 -19.32 -5.71
CA LEU A 487 8.99 -19.13 -5.71
C LEU A 487 8.69 -17.65 -5.44
N LEU A 488 8.33 -16.93 -6.51
CA LEU A 488 8.01 -15.51 -6.46
C LEU A 488 6.74 -15.24 -5.66
N ARG A 489 5.64 -15.91 -6.01
CA ARG A 489 4.35 -15.83 -5.31
C ARG A 489 3.52 -17.09 -5.55
N SER A 490 2.72 -17.48 -4.56
CA SER A 490 1.64 -18.47 -4.74
C SER A 490 0.29 -17.93 -4.27
N GLY A 491 -0.79 -18.35 -4.93
CA GLY A 491 -2.16 -18.08 -4.52
C GLY A 491 -2.99 -19.37 -4.57
N GLN A 492 -4.06 -19.44 -3.79
CA GLN A 492 -4.98 -20.58 -3.78
C GLN A 492 -6.41 -20.12 -3.52
N LEU A 493 -7.37 -20.75 -4.20
CA LEU A 493 -8.80 -20.63 -3.98
C LEU A 493 -9.43 -22.03 -4.05
N VAL A 494 -9.80 -22.58 -2.90
CA VAL A 494 -10.31 -23.96 -2.77
C VAL A 494 -9.30 -24.96 -3.36
N GLY A 495 -9.66 -25.69 -4.43
CA GLY A 495 -8.76 -26.61 -5.13
C GLY A 495 -7.96 -25.99 -6.27
N THR A 496 -8.09 -24.69 -6.53
CA THR A 496 -7.38 -24.00 -7.62
C THR A 496 -6.16 -23.27 -7.05
N ALA A 497 -4.96 -23.47 -7.58
CA ALA A 497 -3.74 -22.84 -7.09
C ALA A 497 -2.85 -22.34 -8.22
N LEU A 498 -2.23 -21.17 -8.03
CA LEU A 498 -1.26 -20.59 -8.95
C LEU A 498 0.09 -20.45 -8.26
N MET A 499 1.16 -20.81 -8.96
CA MET A 499 2.54 -20.70 -8.49
C MET A 499 3.37 -20.05 -9.60
N VAL A 500 4.01 -18.93 -9.28
CA VAL A 500 4.93 -18.25 -10.20
C VAL A 500 6.34 -18.42 -9.66
N PHE A 501 7.19 -19.06 -10.45
CA PHE A 501 8.63 -19.17 -10.20
C PHE A 501 9.39 -18.27 -11.17
N VAL A 502 10.47 -17.68 -10.68
CA VAL A 502 11.37 -16.83 -11.47
C VAL A 502 12.80 -17.32 -11.29
N LYS A 503 13.60 -17.22 -12.36
CA LYS A 503 15.04 -17.49 -12.33
C LYS A 503 15.71 -16.57 -11.31
N GLU A 504 16.64 -17.09 -10.49
CA GLU A 504 17.22 -16.32 -9.38
C GLU A 504 17.91 -15.03 -9.85
N THR A 505 18.54 -15.04 -11.03
CA THR A 505 19.17 -13.87 -11.66
C THR A 505 18.18 -12.76 -12.05
N GLU A 506 16.91 -13.11 -12.24
CA GLU A 506 15.88 -12.22 -12.79
C GLU A 506 15.04 -11.53 -11.71
N ILE A 507 15.17 -11.94 -10.44
CA ILE A 507 14.39 -11.40 -9.32
C ILE A 507 14.50 -9.88 -9.16
N PHE A 508 15.64 -9.29 -9.54
CA PHE A 508 15.90 -7.85 -9.42
C PHE A 508 15.09 -6.99 -10.38
N PHE A 509 14.61 -7.57 -11.49
CA PHE A 509 13.73 -6.90 -12.45
C PHE A 509 12.26 -6.98 -12.04
N VAL A 510 11.90 -7.86 -11.10
CA VAL A 510 10.51 -8.09 -10.72
C VAL A 510 10.09 -7.16 -9.59
N LYS A 511 8.99 -6.41 -9.79
CA LYS A 511 8.42 -5.49 -8.80
C LYS A 511 6.89 -5.56 -8.73
N ASN A 512 6.31 -5.04 -7.66
CA ASN A 512 4.86 -4.88 -7.47
C ASN A 512 4.08 -6.21 -7.60
N VAL A 513 4.59 -7.27 -6.94
CA VAL A 513 4.00 -8.61 -7.03
C VAL A 513 2.74 -8.74 -6.17
N GLU A 514 1.59 -8.75 -6.82
CA GLU A 514 0.26 -8.81 -6.21
C GLU A 514 -0.48 -10.10 -6.56
N GLY A 515 -1.52 -10.43 -5.79
CA GLY A 515 -2.34 -11.61 -6.02
C GLY A 515 -3.82 -11.31 -5.77
N ALA A 516 -4.69 -11.90 -6.60
CA ALA A 516 -6.14 -11.76 -6.50
C ALA A 516 -6.80 -13.13 -6.61
N THR A 517 -7.97 -13.30 -5.98
CA THR A 517 -8.80 -14.51 -6.13
C THR A 517 -10.27 -14.12 -6.28
N LYS A 518 -11.03 -14.92 -7.04
CA LYS A 518 -12.47 -14.68 -7.25
C LYS A 518 -13.20 -16.01 -7.44
N LYS A 519 -14.21 -16.26 -6.61
CA LYS A 519 -15.16 -17.38 -6.75
C LYS A 519 -16.18 -17.08 -7.85
N THR A 520 -16.73 -18.10 -8.49
CA THR A 520 -17.70 -17.93 -9.59
C THR A 520 -19.13 -18.37 -9.28
N GLY A 521 -19.34 -19.35 -8.40
CA GLY A 521 -20.68 -19.88 -8.07
C GLY A 521 -21.65 -18.86 -7.44
N LEU A 522 -22.96 -19.04 -7.68
CA LEU A 522 -24.05 -18.15 -7.24
C LEU A 522 -23.75 -16.65 -7.52
N GLY A 523 -23.40 -16.31 -8.76
CA GLY A 523 -23.07 -14.93 -9.14
C GLY A 523 -21.75 -14.43 -8.53
N GLY A 524 -20.80 -15.33 -8.29
CA GLY A 524 -19.50 -15.02 -7.71
C GLY A 524 -19.49 -14.76 -6.20
N MET A 525 -20.48 -15.29 -5.47
CA MET A 525 -20.62 -15.20 -4.01
C MET A 525 -20.36 -16.53 -3.27
N ALA A 526 -20.43 -17.66 -3.97
CA ALA A 526 -20.23 -19.00 -3.41
C ALA A 526 -19.47 -19.93 -4.38
N GLY A 527 -19.42 -21.23 -4.08
CA GLY A 527 -18.89 -22.25 -4.98
C GLY A 527 -17.43 -22.68 -4.71
N ASN A 528 -17.11 -23.86 -5.23
CA ASN A 528 -15.79 -24.50 -5.22
C ASN A 528 -14.96 -24.22 -6.48
N LYS A 529 -15.53 -23.48 -7.44
CA LYS A 529 -14.94 -23.04 -8.70
C LYS A 529 -14.57 -21.55 -8.65
N GLY A 530 -13.65 -21.13 -9.51
CA GLY A 530 -13.15 -19.76 -9.54
C GLY A 530 -11.76 -19.62 -10.14
N GLY A 531 -11.15 -18.46 -9.92
CA GLY A 531 -9.84 -18.10 -10.45
C GLY A 531 -8.90 -17.53 -9.40
N VAL A 532 -7.61 -17.79 -9.60
CA VAL A 532 -6.48 -17.22 -8.87
C VAL A 532 -5.62 -16.47 -9.89
N ALA A 533 -5.22 -15.24 -9.57
CA ALA A 533 -4.38 -14.44 -10.43
C ALA A 533 -3.18 -13.86 -9.67
N VAL A 534 -2.06 -13.67 -10.38
CA VAL A 534 -0.86 -12.97 -9.92
C VAL A 534 -0.53 -11.87 -10.92
N SER A 535 -0.23 -10.67 -10.42
CA SER A 535 0.19 -9.51 -11.21
C SER A 535 1.59 -9.09 -10.77
N PHE A 536 2.43 -8.63 -11.69
CA PHE A 536 3.70 -7.98 -11.38
C PHE A 536 4.20 -7.12 -12.55
N LEU A 537 5.18 -6.26 -12.27
CA LEU A 537 6.04 -5.63 -13.27
C LEU A 537 7.31 -6.47 -13.43
N PHE A 538 7.72 -6.68 -14.68
CA PHE A 538 9.06 -7.15 -15.03
C PHE A 538 9.76 -6.03 -15.80
N ALA A 539 10.80 -5.45 -15.21
CA ALA A 539 11.34 -4.15 -15.59
C ALA A 539 10.21 -3.09 -15.69
N ASN A 540 9.92 -2.58 -16.89
CA ASN A 540 8.87 -1.60 -17.15
C ASN A 540 7.66 -2.18 -17.90
N THR A 541 7.51 -3.51 -17.95
CA THR A 541 6.40 -4.21 -18.62
C THR A 541 5.54 -4.97 -17.61
N SER A 542 4.22 -4.88 -17.74
CA SER A 542 3.24 -5.43 -16.80
C SER A 542 2.71 -6.79 -17.25
N PHE A 543 2.68 -7.74 -16.31
CA PHE A 543 2.23 -9.12 -16.51
C PHE A 543 1.06 -9.43 -15.58
N CYS A 544 0.03 -10.09 -16.11
CA CYS A 544 -1.03 -10.71 -15.32
C CYS A 544 -1.19 -12.17 -15.71
N PHE A 545 -1.06 -13.07 -14.74
CA PHE A 545 -1.21 -14.49 -14.94
C PHE A 545 -2.42 -14.99 -14.17
N ILE A 546 -3.30 -15.75 -14.81
CA ILE A 546 -4.52 -16.28 -14.21
C ILE A 546 -4.58 -17.78 -14.41
N THR A 547 -4.89 -18.52 -13.34
CA THR A 547 -5.42 -19.88 -13.45
C THR A 547 -6.88 -19.93 -13.02
N ALA A 548 -7.70 -20.71 -13.70
CA ALA A 548 -9.09 -20.92 -13.34
C ALA A 548 -9.50 -22.39 -13.35
N HIS A 549 -10.54 -22.69 -12.58
CA HIS A 549 -11.34 -23.89 -12.71
C HIS A 549 -12.79 -23.44 -12.91
N LEU A 550 -13.34 -23.62 -14.11
CA LEU A 550 -14.70 -23.16 -14.47
C LEU A 550 -15.76 -24.26 -14.25
N ALA A 551 -17.03 -23.91 -14.43
CA ALA A 551 -18.17 -24.82 -14.33
C ALA A 551 -18.06 -26.09 -15.21
N ALA A 552 -18.22 -27.26 -14.59
CA ALA A 552 -18.15 -28.56 -15.23
C ALA A 552 -19.49 -28.99 -15.86
N GLY A 553 -19.44 -30.01 -16.74
CA GLY A 553 -20.63 -30.59 -17.39
C GLY A 553 -20.79 -30.14 -18.84
N ALA A 554 -21.15 -31.08 -19.73
CA ALA A 554 -21.12 -30.84 -21.18
C ALA A 554 -22.06 -29.72 -21.62
N ASN A 555 -23.25 -29.62 -21.03
CA ASN A 555 -24.29 -28.68 -21.45
C ASN A 555 -24.12 -27.27 -20.84
N ASN A 556 -23.23 -27.10 -19.86
CA ASN A 556 -23.10 -25.89 -19.04
C ASN A 556 -22.23 -24.81 -19.72
N ILE A 557 -22.43 -24.57 -21.02
CA ILE A 557 -21.66 -23.60 -21.82
C ILE A 557 -21.88 -22.18 -21.29
N ASP A 558 -23.14 -21.81 -21.05
CA ASP A 558 -23.53 -20.49 -20.53
C ASP A 558 -22.98 -20.24 -19.12
N GLU A 559 -22.88 -21.30 -18.29
CA GLU A 559 -22.29 -21.21 -16.95
C GLU A 559 -20.79 -20.95 -17.02
N ARG A 560 -20.04 -21.62 -17.90
CA ARG A 560 -18.62 -21.33 -18.14
C ARG A 560 -18.38 -19.92 -18.68
N HIS A 561 -19.24 -19.47 -19.59
CA HIS A 561 -19.21 -18.10 -20.10
C HIS A 561 -19.49 -17.06 -18.98
N GLN A 562 -20.43 -17.36 -18.08
CA GLN A 562 -20.73 -16.52 -16.92
C GLN A 562 -19.63 -16.56 -15.85
N ASP A 563 -18.95 -17.70 -15.66
CA ASP A 563 -17.73 -17.82 -14.85
C ASP A 563 -16.62 -16.93 -15.42
N TYR A 564 -16.34 -17.02 -16.72
CA TYR A 564 -15.39 -16.14 -17.43
C TYR A 564 -15.73 -14.66 -17.20
N LYS A 565 -16.98 -14.24 -17.40
CA LYS A 565 -17.43 -12.86 -17.12
C LYS A 565 -17.18 -12.46 -15.67
N THR A 566 -17.50 -13.34 -14.73
CA THR A 566 -17.35 -13.11 -13.28
C THR A 566 -15.87 -12.94 -12.89
N LEU A 567 -14.97 -13.71 -13.49
CA LEU A 567 -13.52 -13.58 -13.31
C LEU A 567 -12.98 -12.33 -14.00
N SER A 568 -13.31 -12.10 -15.27
CA SER A 568 -12.79 -10.97 -16.06
C SER A 568 -13.22 -9.61 -15.53
N THR A 569 -14.36 -9.51 -14.84
CA THR A 569 -14.84 -8.27 -14.21
C THR A 569 -14.54 -8.19 -12.71
N GLY A 570 -14.43 -9.34 -12.04
CA GLY A 570 -14.33 -9.44 -10.58
C GLY A 570 -12.93 -9.70 -10.02
N LEU A 571 -11.95 -10.12 -10.83
CA LEU A 571 -10.55 -10.14 -10.44
C LEU A 571 -9.98 -8.72 -10.52
N GLN A 572 -9.62 -8.18 -9.36
CA GLN A 572 -9.06 -6.85 -9.18
C GLN A 572 -7.90 -6.92 -8.20
N PHE A 573 -6.83 -6.18 -8.52
CA PHE A 573 -5.62 -6.03 -7.72
C PHE A 573 -5.70 -4.75 -6.87
N SER A 574 -4.61 -4.36 -6.20
CA SER A 574 -4.56 -3.14 -5.41
C SER A 574 -4.82 -1.90 -6.30
N ARG A 575 -5.24 -0.80 -5.66
CA ARG A 575 -5.45 0.53 -6.29
C ARG A 575 -6.40 0.55 -7.50
N GLY A 576 -7.18 -0.52 -7.68
CA GLY A 576 -8.22 -0.63 -8.70
C GLY A 576 -7.84 -1.36 -9.98
N ARG A 577 -6.57 -1.76 -10.16
CA ARG A 577 -6.03 -2.39 -11.38
C ARG A 577 -6.72 -3.71 -11.71
N LYS A 578 -7.04 -3.95 -12.99
CA LYS A 578 -7.76 -5.12 -13.50
C LYS A 578 -6.93 -5.91 -14.52
N ILE A 579 -7.38 -7.11 -14.89
CA ILE A 579 -6.72 -7.95 -15.92
C ILE A 579 -6.51 -7.21 -17.24
N LYS A 580 -7.43 -6.31 -17.64
CA LYS A 580 -7.32 -5.55 -18.89
C LYS A 580 -6.22 -4.47 -18.89
N ASP A 581 -5.74 -4.06 -17.71
CA ASP A 581 -4.80 -2.95 -17.55
C ASP A 581 -3.33 -3.43 -17.53
N HIS A 582 -3.03 -4.53 -18.24
CA HIS A 582 -1.71 -5.15 -18.31
C HIS A 582 -1.32 -5.39 -19.78
N ASP A 583 -0.03 -5.19 -20.08
CA ASP A 583 0.58 -5.39 -21.40
C ASP A 583 0.47 -6.87 -21.83
N THR A 584 0.91 -7.76 -20.94
CA THR A 584 0.88 -9.21 -21.14
C THR A 584 -0.12 -9.88 -20.20
N VAL A 585 -0.99 -10.74 -20.75
CA VAL A 585 -1.85 -11.64 -19.97
C VAL A 585 -1.72 -13.07 -20.46
N ILE A 586 -1.56 -14.01 -19.52
CA ILE A 586 -1.70 -15.46 -19.78
C ILE A 586 -2.79 -15.99 -18.86
N TRP A 587 -3.79 -16.66 -19.44
CA TRP A 587 -4.90 -17.25 -18.71
C TRP A 587 -4.98 -18.74 -19.06
N LEU A 588 -4.79 -19.59 -18.05
CA LEU A 588 -4.77 -21.05 -18.19
C LEU A 588 -5.74 -21.73 -17.21
N GLY A 589 -5.98 -23.02 -17.38
CA GLY A 589 -6.72 -23.80 -16.39
C GLY A 589 -7.52 -24.95 -16.96
N ASP A 590 -8.26 -25.62 -16.06
CA ASP A 590 -9.38 -26.47 -16.44
C ASP A 590 -10.60 -25.56 -16.72
N PHE A 591 -10.73 -25.16 -17.98
CA PHE A 591 -11.87 -24.37 -18.45
C PHE A 591 -13.11 -25.22 -18.68
N ASN A 592 -13.04 -26.54 -18.53
CA ASN A 592 -14.14 -27.48 -18.57
C ASN A 592 -15.02 -27.49 -19.85
N TYR A 593 -14.67 -26.74 -20.90
CA TYR A 593 -15.30 -26.82 -22.22
C TYR A 593 -15.11 -28.21 -22.82
N ARG A 594 -16.13 -28.68 -23.54
CA ARG A 594 -16.21 -30.07 -24.04
C ARG A 594 -16.26 -30.12 -25.56
N VAL A 595 -15.99 -31.29 -26.10
CA VAL A 595 -16.28 -31.64 -27.50
C VAL A 595 -17.76 -32.00 -27.62
N ASN A 596 -18.50 -31.30 -28.48
CA ASN A 596 -19.92 -31.51 -28.70
C ASN A 596 -20.19 -32.58 -29.78
N LEU A 597 -19.75 -33.81 -29.54
CA LEU A 597 -19.85 -34.94 -30.47
C LEU A 597 -20.08 -36.26 -29.70
N PRO A 598 -20.82 -37.26 -30.23
CA PRO A 598 -21.05 -38.54 -29.55
C PRO A 598 -19.75 -39.29 -29.22
N ASN A 599 -19.69 -39.96 -28.05
CA ASN A 599 -18.46 -40.56 -27.53
C ASN A 599 -17.81 -41.56 -28.50
N GLU A 600 -18.59 -42.49 -29.05
CA GLU A 600 -18.14 -43.47 -30.04
C GLU A 600 -17.47 -42.81 -31.26
N ARG A 601 -18.03 -41.68 -31.72
CA ARG A 601 -17.47 -40.93 -32.84
C ARG A 601 -16.18 -40.22 -32.47
N VAL A 602 -16.08 -39.66 -31.25
CA VAL A 602 -14.85 -39.04 -30.74
C VAL A 602 -13.74 -40.09 -30.61
N ARG A 603 -14.00 -41.23 -29.94
CA ARG A 603 -13.02 -42.32 -29.79
C ARG A 603 -12.55 -42.85 -31.13
N GLY A 604 -13.48 -43.13 -32.06
CA GLY A 604 -13.14 -43.55 -33.41
C GLY A 604 -12.43 -42.48 -34.26
N LEU A 605 -12.40 -41.20 -33.86
CA LEU A 605 -11.57 -40.17 -34.51
C LEU A 605 -10.18 -40.07 -33.84
N ILE A 606 -10.10 -40.26 -32.53
CA ILE A 606 -8.84 -40.36 -31.77
C ILE A 606 -7.99 -41.53 -32.27
N GLU A 607 -8.59 -42.71 -32.43
CA GLU A 607 -7.92 -43.92 -32.97
C GLU A 607 -7.31 -43.71 -34.37
N ARG A 608 -7.84 -42.75 -35.14
CA ARG A 608 -7.34 -42.39 -36.48
C ARG A 608 -6.40 -41.18 -36.49
N GLY A 609 -6.12 -40.55 -35.35
CA GLY A 609 -5.30 -39.33 -35.29
C GLY A 609 -6.00 -38.07 -35.81
N HIS A 610 -7.32 -38.08 -36.03
CA HIS A 610 -8.06 -37.00 -36.70
C HIS A 610 -8.41 -35.83 -35.78
N ILE A 611 -7.39 -35.21 -35.15
CA ILE A 611 -7.54 -34.13 -34.16
C ILE A 611 -8.41 -32.96 -34.67
N ARG A 612 -8.13 -32.44 -35.87
CA ARG A 612 -8.86 -31.29 -36.44
C ARG A 612 -10.36 -31.53 -36.56
N ALA A 613 -10.78 -32.73 -36.96
CA ALA A 613 -12.20 -33.10 -37.10
C ALA A 613 -12.94 -33.21 -35.75
N ILE A 614 -12.21 -33.37 -34.64
CA ILE A 614 -12.77 -33.31 -33.28
C ILE A 614 -12.83 -31.84 -32.82
N PHE A 615 -11.82 -31.03 -33.15
CA PHE A 615 -11.70 -29.63 -32.75
C PHE A 615 -12.75 -28.69 -33.35
N GLU A 616 -13.31 -29.02 -34.52
CA GLU A 616 -14.49 -28.32 -35.08
C GLU A 616 -15.68 -28.29 -34.10
N TYR A 617 -15.79 -29.33 -33.25
CA TYR A 617 -16.85 -29.46 -32.24
C TYR A 617 -16.41 -29.00 -30.84
N ASP A 618 -15.23 -28.40 -30.67
CA ASP A 618 -14.75 -27.85 -29.40
C ASP A 618 -15.59 -26.62 -28.99
N GLN A 619 -16.17 -26.65 -27.80
CA GLN A 619 -17.03 -25.57 -27.33
C GLN A 619 -16.26 -24.27 -27.07
N LEU A 620 -14.99 -24.30 -26.63
CA LEU A 620 -14.23 -23.07 -26.36
C LEU A 620 -13.90 -22.33 -27.66
N ASN A 621 -13.39 -23.05 -28.66
CA ASN A 621 -13.13 -22.52 -29.99
C ASN A 621 -14.38 -21.85 -30.58
N ASN A 622 -15.52 -22.55 -30.55
CA ASN A 622 -16.80 -22.02 -31.01
C ASN A 622 -17.29 -20.78 -30.21
N GLN A 623 -16.99 -20.69 -28.91
CA GLN A 623 -17.31 -19.54 -28.06
C GLN A 623 -16.39 -18.33 -28.34
N MET A 624 -15.11 -18.56 -28.62
CA MET A 624 -14.13 -17.53 -28.94
C MET A 624 -14.36 -16.94 -30.34
N ILE A 625 -14.67 -17.77 -31.34
CA ILE A 625 -14.99 -17.34 -32.71
C ILE A 625 -16.22 -16.41 -32.73
N LYS A 626 -17.22 -16.68 -31.88
CA LYS A 626 -18.40 -15.79 -31.71
C LYS A 626 -18.11 -14.50 -30.95
N GLY A 627 -16.93 -14.36 -30.35
CA GLY A 627 -16.57 -13.24 -29.46
C GLY A 627 -17.30 -13.26 -28.11
N GLU A 628 -17.97 -14.35 -27.75
CA GLU A 628 -18.74 -14.47 -26.51
C GLU A 628 -17.81 -14.59 -25.29
N THR A 629 -16.81 -15.46 -25.37
CA THR A 629 -15.89 -15.76 -24.25
C THR A 629 -14.43 -15.51 -24.69
N PHE A 630 -13.60 -14.96 -23.80
CA PHE A 630 -12.20 -14.60 -24.06
C PHE A 630 -11.93 -13.75 -25.33
N PRO A 631 -12.65 -12.63 -25.55
CA PRO A 631 -12.39 -11.74 -26.68
C PRO A 631 -10.96 -11.17 -26.60
N TYR A 632 -10.33 -11.05 -27.77
CA TYR A 632 -8.92 -10.61 -27.96
C TYR A 632 -7.84 -11.54 -27.38
N TYR A 633 -8.19 -12.71 -26.85
CA TYR A 633 -7.20 -13.74 -26.51
C TYR A 633 -6.92 -14.64 -27.71
N ASN A 634 -5.68 -15.10 -27.80
CA ASN A 634 -5.20 -16.04 -28.79
C ASN A 634 -4.95 -17.41 -28.14
N GLU A 635 -5.25 -18.47 -28.90
CA GLU A 635 -4.84 -19.86 -28.63
C GLU A 635 -4.05 -20.36 -29.83
N MET A 636 -2.93 -21.07 -29.60
CA MET A 636 -2.19 -21.76 -30.66
C MET A 636 -2.94 -23.01 -31.13
N GLU A 637 -2.72 -23.45 -32.38
CA GLU A 637 -3.35 -24.66 -32.93
C GLU A 637 -3.06 -25.90 -32.04
N ILE A 638 -4.12 -26.56 -31.60
CA ILE A 638 -4.04 -27.77 -30.78
C ILE A 638 -3.64 -28.95 -31.66
N ASN A 639 -2.42 -29.45 -31.45
CA ASN A 639 -1.85 -30.60 -32.14
C ASN A 639 -1.69 -31.83 -31.23
N PHE A 640 -2.37 -31.85 -30.08
CA PHE A 640 -2.35 -32.91 -29.09
C PHE A 640 -3.74 -33.49 -28.81
N MET A 641 -3.79 -34.73 -28.33
CA MET A 641 -5.06 -35.44 -28.08
C MET A 641 -5.84 -34.84 -26.89
N PRO A 642 -7.17 -35.07 -26.81
CA PRO A 642 -7.99 -34.59 -25.70
C PRO A 642 -7.43 -34.99 -24.33
N THR A 643 -7.29 -34.00 -23.44
CA THR A 643 -6.57 -34.15 -22.15
C THR A 643 -7.41 -34.78 -21.05
N TYR A 644 -8.72 -34.88 -21.24
CA TYR A 644 -9.70 -35.48 -20.33
C TYR A 644 -10.57 -36.46 -21.12
N LYS A 645 -11.13 -37.53 -20.56
CA LYS A 645 -10.93 -38.08 -19.22
C LYS A 645 -10.22 -39.43 -19.33
N PHE A 646 -9.15 -39.64 -18.57
CA PHE A 646 -8.41 -40.90 -18.52
C PHE A 646 -8.79 -41.74 -17.28
N ASP A 647 -8.54 -43.04 -17.35
CA ASP A 647 -8.46 -43.88 -16.16
C ASP A 647 -7.07 -43.67 -15.51
N ASN A 648 -7.05 -43.29 -14.22
CA ASN A 648 -5.83 -42.89 -13.50
C ASN A 648 -4.70 -43.93 -13.66
N GLY A 649 -3.50 -43.48 -14.04
CA GLY A 649 -2.33 -44.32 -14.24
C GLY A 649 -2.28 -45.04 -15.60
N THR A 650 -3.17 -44.70 -16.55
CA THR A 650 -3.24 -45.32 -17.87
C THR A 650 -3.50 -44.30 -18.98
N ASP A 651 -3.15 -44.62 -20.22
CA ASP A 651 -3.56 -43.88 -21.43
C ASP A 651 -4.95 -44.30 -21.97
N ILE A 652 -5.76 -45.00 -21.16
CA ILE A 652 -7.12 -45.42 -21.55
C ILE A 652 -8.10 -44.31 -21.20
N TYR A 653 -8.93 -43.91 -22.17
CA TYR A 653 -10.03 -42.97 -21.94
C TYR A 653 -11.18 -43.63 -21.16
N ASP A 654 -11.61 -42.97 -20.09
CA ASP A 654 -12.65 -43.32 -19.10
C ASP A 654 -13.46 -44.58 -19.45
N SER A 655 -13.11 -45.70 -18.83
CA SER A 655 -13.82 -46.99 -18.95
C SER A 655 -14.95 -47.16 -17.93
N SER A 656 -15.22 -46.14 -17.10
CA SER A 656 -16.32 -46.21 -16.13
C SER A 656 -17.70 -46.18 -16.80
N GLU A 657 -18.74 -46.59 -16.06
CA GLU A 657 -20.15 -46.53 -16.49
C GLU A 657 -20.60 -45.13 -16.97
N LYS A 658 -19.91 -44.06 -16.52
CA LYS A 658 -20.20 -42.67 -16.92
C LYS A 658 -19.67 -42.32 -18.31
N ALA A 659 -18.78 -43.16 -18.86
CA ALA A 659 -18.18 -43.09 -20.20
C ALA A 659 -18.11 -41.66 -20.73
N ARG A 660 -17.30 -40.81 -20.09
CA ARG A 660 -17.19 -39.41 -20.47
C ARG A 660 -16.61 -39.29 -21.88
N VAL A 661 -17.14 -38.34 -22.63
CA VAL A 661 -16.63 -37.96 -23.96
C VAL A 661 -15.25 -37.32 -23.77
N PRO A 662 -14.20 -37.77 -24.48
CA PRO A 662 -12.91 -37.11 -24.45
C PRO A 662 -13.01 -35.62 -24.84
N SER A 663 -12.27 -34.73 -24.17
CA SER A 663 -12.34 -33.28 -24.39
C SER A 663 -11.05 -32.55 -24.01
N TRP A 664 -10.80 -31.40 -24.66
CA TRP A 664 -9.74 -30.45 -24.27
C TRP A 664 -10.25 -29.48 -23.21
N THR A 665 -10.34 -29.98 -21.98
CA THR A 665 -10.72 -29.20 -20.80
C THR A 665 -9.63 -28.24 -20.34
N ASP A 666 -8.38 -28.66 -20.50
CA ASP A 666 -7.18 -27.98 -20.00
C ASP A 666 -6.59 -27.10 -21.10
N ARG A 667 -6.57 -25.77 -20.88
CA ARG A 667 -6.29 -24.78 -21.94
C ARG A 667 -5.36 -23.66 -21.47
N ILE A 668 -4.66 -23.03 -22.41
CA ILE A 668 -3.77 -21.89 -22.18
C ILE A 668 -3.99 -20.84 -23.27
N LEU A 669 -4.44 -19.66 -22.86
CA LEU A 669 -4.74 -18.50 -23.71
C LEU A 669 -3.79 -17.34 -23.38
N SER A 670 -3.50 -16.49 -24.36
CA SER A 670 -2.65 -15.30 -24.18
C SER A 670 -3.25 -14.04 -24.81
N ARG A 671 -2.94 -12.87 -24.23
CA ARG A 671 -3.29 -11.55 -24.78
C ARG A 671 -2.13 -10.58 -24.55
N GLY A 672 -1.76 -9.83 -25.58
CA GLY A 672 -0.72 -8.81 -25.55
C GLY A 672 -0.09 -8.67 -26.93
N THR A 673 0.42 -7.48 -27.27
CA THR A 673 1.12 -7.24 -28.55
C THR A 673 2.60 -7.57 -28.48
N ASN A 674 3.14 -7.72 -27.27
CA ASN A 674 4.54 -7.99 -26.95
C ASN A 674 4.82 -9.47 -26.62
N ILE A 675 3.83 -10.37 -26.73
CA ILE A 675 3.96 -11.80 -26.43
C ILE A 675 3.72 -12.65 -27.69
N ARG A 676 4.58 -13.66 -27.89
CA ARG A 676 4.47 -14.66 -28.96
C ARG A 676 4.56 -16.06 -28.37
N GLN A 677 3.53 -16.87 -28.56
CA GLN A 677 3.54 -18.29 -28.23
C GLN A 677 4.45 -19.05 -29.21
N LEU A 678 5.27 -19.97 -28.70
CA LEU A 678 6.21 -20.77 -29.50
C LEU A 678 5.76 -22.23 -29.62
N SER A 679 5.21 -22.80 -28.54
CA SER A 679 4.73 -24.17 -28.49
C SER A 679 3.48 -24.32 -27.62
N TYR A 680 2.73 -25.40 -27.86
CA TYR A 680 1.52 -25.77 -27.12
C TYR A 680 1.31 -27.29 -27.20
N ASN A 681 1.37 -27.99 -26.06
CA ASN A 681 1.29 -29.45 -26.05
C ASN A 681 0.84 -30.01 -24.68
N SER A 682 0.48 -31.29 -24.64
CA SER A 682 0.31 -32.07 -23.41
C SER A 682 1.59 -32.82 -23.05
N ALA A 683 1.76 -33.19 -21.77
CA ALA A 683 2.86 -34.05 -21.31
C ALA A 683 2.35 -35.39 -20.72
N PRO A 684 3.13 -36.49 -20.81
CA PRO A 684 2.69 -37.85 -20.50
C PRO A 684 2.79 -38.18 -18.99
N VAL A 685 2.21 -37.34 -18.13
CA VAL A 685 2.11 -37.59 -16.68
C VAL A 685 0.75 -38.21 -16.38
N MET A 686 0.71 -39.35 -15.69
CA MET A 686 -0.45 -40.25 -15.71
C MET A 686 -1.21 -40.43 -14.40
N PHE A 687 -0.72 -39.96 -13.25
CA PHE A 687 -1.40 -40.15 -11.96
C PHE A 687 -2.83 -39.56 -11.84
N SER A 688 -3.22 -38.68 -12.77
CA SER A 688 -4.53 -38.00 -12.82
C SER A 688 -5.39 -38.51 -13.98
N ASP A 689 -6.69 -38.19 -13.94
CA ASP A 689 -7.63 -38.43 -15.05
C ASP A 689 -7.59 -37.31 -16.11
N HIS A 690 -6.72 -36.32 -15.89
CA HIS A 690 -6.28 -35.34 -16.88
C HIS A 690 -4.83 -35.61 -17.30
N ARG A 691 -4.43 -35.06 -18.45
CA ARG A 691 -3.01 -34.85 -18.82
C ARG A 691 -2.63 -33.40 -18.59
N PRO A 692 -1.44 -33.10 -18.02
CA PRO A 692 -0.96 -31.73 -17.92
C PRO A 692 -0.74 -31.13 -19.31
N VAL A 693 -1.02 -29.84 -19.44
CA VAL A 693 -0.80 -29.05 -20.66
C VAL A 693 0.26 -28.00 -20.38
N TYR A 694 1.06 -27.68 -21.39
CA TYR A 694 2.02 -26.58 -21.34
C TYR A 694 2.04 -25.77 -22.63
N ALA A 695 2.46 -24.51 -22.51
CA ALA A 695 2.79 -23.64 -23.60
C ALA A 695 4.04 -22.83 -23.25
N THR A 696 4.89 -22.57 -24.25
CA THR A 696 6.04 -21.66 -24.08
C THR A 696 5.83 -20.39 -24.88
N PHE A 697 6.40 -19.29 -24.40
CA PHE A 697 6.26 -17.96 -24.99
C PHE A 697 7.60 -17.21 -24.96
N THR A 698 7.78 -16.34 -25.94
CA THR A 698 8.68 -15.19 -25.82
C THR A 698 7.84 -13.96 -25.49
N ALA A 699 8.25 -13.16 -24.52
CA ALA A 699 7.66 -11.84 -24.26
C ALA A 699 8.74 -10.76 -24.30
N GLN A 700 8.50 -9.71 -25.09
CA GLN A 700 9.37 -8.53 -25.09
C GLN A 700 9.06 -7.68 -23.86
N VAL A 701 10.10 -7.38 -23.07
CA VAL A 701 10.05 -6.47 -21.93
C VAL A 701 10.86 -5.21 -22.21
N ILE A 702 10.33 -4.09 -21.74
CA ILE A 702 10.96 -2.77 -21.85
C ILE A 702 11.79 -2.54 -20.59
N ILE A 703 13.04 -2.12 -20.79
CA ILE A 703 13.94 -1.63 -19.74
C ILE A 703 14.15 -0.14 -19.98
N ILE A 704 14.02 0.65 -18.92
CA ILE A 704 14.28 2.09 -18.91
C ILE A 704 15.50 2.35 -18.03
N ASP A 705 16.51 3.02 -18.59
CA ASP A 705 17.60 3.65 -17.85
C ASP A 705 17.11 5.05 -17.42
N ASP A 706 16.63 5.15 -16.19
CA ASP A 706 16.12 6.40 -15.63
C ASP A 706 17.21 7.47 -15.50
N ASP A 707 18.47 7.07 -15.31
CA ASP A 707 19.64 7.94 -15.24
C ASP A 707 19.94 8.58 -16.60
N ALA A 708 19.97 7.77 -17.67
CA ALA A 708 20.14 8.23 -19.04
C ALA A 708 18.96 9.13 -19.46
N LYS A 709 17.72 8.74 -19.11
CA LYS A 709 16.52 9.53 -19.36
C LYS A 709 16.57 10.90 -18.66
N GLN A 710 17.01 10.94 -17.40
CA GLN A 710 17.15 12.19 -16.65
C GLN A 710 18.27 13.07 -17.21
N LYS A 711 19.42 12.49 -17.57
CA LYS A 711 20.53 13.21 -18.24
C LYS A 711 20.07 13.81 -19.57
N LEU A 712 19.38 13.04 -20.41
CA LEU A 712 18.82 13.50 -21.68
C LEU A 712 17.80 14.64 -21.49
N SER A 713 16.87 14.48 -20.54
CA SER A 713 15.88 15.51 -20.20
C SER A 713 16.55 16.82 -19.77
N ASN A 714 17.54 16.74 -18.88
CA ASN A 714 18.30 17.90 -18.42
C ASN A 714 19.09 18.58 -19.55
N GLN A 715 19.69 17.81 -20.48
CA GLN A 715 20.41 18.34 -21.63
C GLN A 715 19.49 19.08 -22.61
N ILE A 716 18.34 18.49 -22.95
CA ILE A 716 17.35 19.14 -23.84
C ILE A 716 16.79 20.40 -23.14
N TYR A 717 16.55 20.33 -21.83
CA TYR A 717 16.06 21.48 -21.05
C TYR A 717 17.05 22.63 -21.04
N GLN A 718 18.33 22.37 -20.75
CA GLN A 718 19.40 23.39 -20.79
C GLN A 718 19.50 24.01 -22.19
N LYS A 719 19.63 23.19 -23.23
CA LYS A 719 19.72 23.68 -24.62
C LYS A 719 18.52 24.53 -25.01
N ARG A 720 17.30 24.12 -24.64
CA ARG A 720 16.07 24.86 -24.97
C ARG A 720 15.96 26.17 -24.20
N ARG A 721 16.44 26.21 -22.95
CA ARG A 721 16.55 27.45 -22.16
C ARG A 721 17.57 28.40 -22.79
N ASP A 722 18.72 27.91 -23.23
CA ASP A 722 19.75 28.73 -23.87
C ASP A 722 19.28 29.30 -25.23
N GLU A 723 18.47 28.55 -25.99
CA GLU A 723 17.88 28.98 -27.26
C GLU A 723 16.80 30.06 -27.11
N VAL A 724 16.01 30.03 -26.03
CA VAL A 724 14.77 30.83 -25.89
C VAL A 724 14.88 31.92 -24.79
N GLY A 725 15.88 31.81 -23.92
CA GLY A 725 16.06 32.67 -22.74
C GLY A 725 15.21 32.24 -21.54
N ASP A 726 15.21 33.07 -20.50
CA ASP A 726 14.41 32.80 -19.29
C ASP A 726 12.90 32.87 -19.56
N THR A 727 12.14 32.12 -18.75
CA THR A 727 10.68 31.92 -18.86
C THR A 727 9.85 33.20 -18.98
N ASN A 728 10.35 34.34 -18.48
CA ASN A 728 9.73 35.66 -18.65
C ASN A 728 9.57 36.12 -20.12
N ILE A 729 10.35 35.57 -21.05
CA ILE A 729 10.25 35.88 -22.49
C ILE A 729 9.13 35.06 -23.14
N LEU A 730 8.95 33.79 -22.75
CA LEU A 730 7.91 32.90 -23.28
C LEU A 730 6.50 33.30 -22.87
N VAL A 731 6.31 33.77 -21.63
CA VAL A 731 5.00 34.26 -21.14
C VAL A 731 4.51 35.49 -21.92
N ASN A 732 5.39 36.21 -22.62
CA ASN A 732 5.06 37.52 -23.21
C ASN A 732 4.67 37.52 -24.70
N ILE A 733 4.96 36.49 -25.51
CA ILE A 733 4.91 36.65 -26.99
C ILE A 733 4.10 35.61 -27.78
N LEU A 734 3.97 34.32 -27.39
CA LEU A 734 3.39 33.31 -28.33
C LEU A 734 2.31 32.31 -27.84
N ASP A 735 2.17 31.98 -26.56
CA ASP A 735 1.29 30.84 -26.13
C ASP A 735 0.03 31.22 -25.31
N LEU A 736 -0.46 32.46 -25.43
CA LEU A 736 -1.86 32.73 -25.14
C LEU A 736 -2.73 32.22 -26.30
N ASN A 737 -3.06 30.92 -26.23
CA ASN A 737 -4.02 30.20 -27.07
C ASN A 737 -5.15 31.13 -27.58
N GLU A 738 -5.41 31.20 -28.90
CA GLU A 738 -6.38 32.15 -29.48
C GLU A 738 -7.78 32.06 -28.84
N ASN A 739 -8.16 30.89 -28.33
CA ASN A 739 -9.40 30.69 -27.57
C ASN A 739 -9.41 31.42 -26.21
N MET A 740 -8.25 31.58 -25.54
CA MET A 740 -8.11 32.34 -24.29
C MET A 740 -8.11 33.86 -24.55
N LEU A 741 -7.61 34.32 -25.69
CA LEU A 741 -7.65 35.74 -26.08
C LEU A 741 -9.05 36.17 -26.54
N THR A 742 -9.81 35.31 -27.21
CA THR A 742 -11.16 35.60 -27.71
C THR A 742 -12.25 35.50 -26.66
N HIS A 743 -12.15 34.58 -25.70
CA HIS A 743 -13.12 34.43 -24.60
C HIS A 743 -12.68 35.03 -23.26
N GLY A 744 -11.41 35.44 -23.15
CA GLY A 744 -10.79 35.87 -21.91
C GLY A 744 -10.48 34.71 -20.97
N LEU A 745 -9.56 34.94 -20.02
CA LEU A 745 -9.49 34.10 -18.83
C LEU A 745 -10.83 34.19 -18.08
N PRO A 746 -11.38 33.07 -17.56
CA PRO A 746 -12.54 33.16 -16.69
C PRO A 746 -12.18 34.05 -15.49
N PRO A 747 -13.08 34.95 -15.04
CA PRO A 747 -12.74 35.92 -14.01
C PRO A 747 -12.21 35.22 -12.75
N PRO A 748 -11.21 35.80 -12.07
CA PRO A 748 -10.60 35.20 -10.89
C PRO A 748 -11.66 34.72 -9.89
N SER A 749 -11.42 33.55 -9.33
CA SER A 749 -12.33 32.93 -8.36
C SER A 749 -12.62 33.87 -7.19
N THR A 750 -13.84 34.41 -7.12
CA THR A 750 -14.31 35.19 -5.97
C THR A 750 -14.73 34.27 -4.84
N ASP A 751 -15.06 34.80 -3.66
CA ASP A 751 -15.65 34.02 -2.56
C ASP A 751 -16.94 33.31 -3.00
N SER A 752 -17.70 33.94 -3.90
CA SER A 752 -18.97 33.42 -4.40
C SER A 752 -18.82 32.52 -5.62
N LYS A 753 -17.91 32.79 -6.57
CA LYS A 753 -17.86 32.12 -7.88
C LYS A 753 -16.47 31.52 -8.11
N LYS A 754 -16.40 30.21 -8.36
CA LYS A 754 -15.13 29.55 -8.68
C LYS A 754 -15.08 29.15 -10.16
N TRP A 755 -14.00 29.50 -10.86
CA TRP A 755 -13.92 29.35 -12.32
C TRP A 755 -13.98 27.88 -12.79
N TRP A 756 -13.56 26.95 -11.94
CA TRP A 756 -13.59 25.50 -12.21
C TRP A 756 -14.95 24.83 -11.96
N ILE A 757 -15.98 25.59 -11.57
CA ILE A 757 -17.34 25.06 -11.36
C ILE A 757 -18.19 25.37 -12.60
N ALA A 758 -18.68 24.33 -13.26
CA ALA A 758 -19.47 24.44 -14.48
C ALA A 758 -20.68 25.38 -14.32
N GLY A 759 -20.95 26.19 -15.35
CA GLY A 759 -21.99 27.23 -15.31
C GLY A 759 -21.69 28.40 -14.35
N GLY A 760 -20.50 28.44 -13.73
CA GLY A 760 -20.15 29.47 -12.75
C GLY A 760 -20.99 29.40 -11.48
N GLN A 761 -21.44 28.21 -11.09
CA GLN A 761 -22.19 28.00 -9.85
C GLN A 761 -21.33 28.30 -8.62
N HIS A 762 -22.01 28.58 -7.51
CA HIS A 762 -21.37 28.81 -6.22
C HIS A 762 -20.69 27.54 -5.69
N ALA A 763 -19.51 27.69 -5.07
CA ALA A 763 -18.87 26.60 -4.35
C ALA A 763 -19.71 26.23 -3.12
N LYS A 764 -20.53 25.18 -3.24
CA LYS A 764 -21.39 24.71 -2.15
C LYS A 764 -20.60 23.77 -1.24
N VAL A 765 -20.07 24.32 -0.15
CA VAL A 765 -19.52 23.53 0.96
C VAL A 765 -20.67 23.20 1.91
N ASP A 766 -21.16 21.97 1.88
CA ASP A 766 -22.15 21.49 2.85
C ASP A 766 -21.46 21.18 4.20
N LEU A 767 -21.38 22.19 5.06
CA LEU A 767 -20.91 22.05 6.44
C LEU A 767 -22.02 21.47 7.33
N ALA A 768 -21.68 20.46 8.14
CA ALA A 768 -22.57 19.91 9.14
C ALA A 768 -22.78 20.93 10.27
N VAL A 769 -23.91 21.65 10.25
CA VAL A 769 -24.30 22.59 11.31
C VAL A 769 -24.62 21.85 12.62
N PRO A 770 -24.15 22.31 13.79
CA PRO A 770 -24.35 21.61 15.08
C PRO A 770 -25.81 21.37 15.46
N SER A 771 -26.73 22.25 15.06
CA SER A 771 -28.17 22.06 15.20
C SER A 771 -28.95 22.89 14.17
N LYS A 772 -30.25 22.60 13.98
CA LYS A 772 -31.14 23.35 13.07
C LYS A 772 -31.22 24.85 13.41
N ASN A 773 -30.96 25.21 14.67
CA ASN A 773 -31.01 26.58 15.17
C ASN A 773 -29.69 27.33 14.96
N HIS A 774 -28.62 26.68 14.51
CA HIS A 774 -27.36 27.33 14.19
C HIS A 774 -27.26 27.69 12.70
N VAL A 775 -26.49 28.73 12.41
CA VAL A 775 -26.06 29.13 11.06
C VAL A 775 -24.55 29.37 11.09
N ILE A 776 -23.90 29.24 9.93
CA ILE A 776 -22.51 29.69 9.77
C ILE A 776 -22.46 31.18 10.14
N ASN A 777 -21.49 31.57 10.96
CA ASN A 777 -21.36 32.93 11.45
C ASN A 777 -21.09 33.90 10.28
N PRO A 778 -22.03 34.80 9.92
CA PRO A 778 -21.89 35.68 8.77
C PRO A 778 -20.89 36.81 9.01
N TYR A 779 -20.40 36.97 10.24
CA TYR A 779 -19.38 37.94 10.64
C TYR A 779 -17.98 37.33 10.65
N LYS A 780 -17.82 36.03 10.31
CA LYS A 780 -16.53 35.36 10.23
C LYS A 780 -15.76 35.83 8.97
N PRO A 781 -14.50 36.31 9.08
CA PRO A 781 -13.68 36.68 7.93
C PRO A 781 -13.51 35.52 6.93
N ALA A 782 -13.58 35.83 5.63
CA ALA A 782 -13.48 34.83 4.55
C ALA A 782 -12.10 34.13 4.48
N ASN A 783 -11.04 34.76 4.99
CA ASN A 783 -9.71 34.17 5.09
C ASN A 783 -9.57 33.38 6.42
N PRO A 784 -9.53 32.03 6.40
CA PRO A 784 -9.44 31.22 7.62
C PRO A 784 -8.11 31.35 8.37
N PHE A 785 -7.10 32.02 7.80
CA PHE A 785 -5.78 32.21 8.40
C PHE A 785 -5.55 33.59 9.02
N ASP A 786 -6.57 34.46 9.04
CA ASP A 786 -6.52 35.72 9.78
C ASP A 786 -6.41 35.46 11.30
N GLN A 787 -5.56 36.20 12.01
CA GLN A 787 -5.39 36.04 13.45
C GLN A 787 -6.67 36.38 14.24
N GLN A 788 -7.52 37.27 13.70
CA GLN A 788 -8.84 37.57 14.27
C GLN A 788 -9.83 36.41 14.14
N ASN A 789 -9.52 35.41 13.30
CA ASN A 789 -10.45 34.32 13.00
C ASN A 789 -10.47 33.20 14.04
N SER A 790 -9.53 33.20 14.99
CA SER A 790 -9.40 32.19 16.04
C SER A 790 -10.33 32.41 17.25
N SER A 791 -10.88 33.61 17.41
CA SER A 791 -11.78 33.99 18.51
C SER A 791 -13.26 34.08 18.10
N ILE A 792 -13.56 33.98 16.80
CA ILE A 792 -14.90 34.09 16.24
C ILE A 792 -15.47 32.67 16.02
N PRO A 793 -16.58 32.28 16.67
CA PRO A 793 -17.11 30.93 16.53
C PRO A 793 -17.63 30.67 15.11
N ASP A 794 -17.38 29.46 14.59
CA ASP A 794 -17.80 29.00 13.26
C ASP A 794 -19.32 29.10 13.03
N PHE A 795 -20.07 28.86 14.09
CA PHE A 795 -21.52 28.81 14.10
C PHE A 795 -22.06 29.72 15.20
N ILE A 796 -23.15 30.42 14.90
CA ILE A 796 -23.94 31.18 15.86
C ILE A 796 -25.39 30.69 15.85
N GLU A 797 -26.12 30.92 16.93
CA GLU A 797 -27.58 30.76 16.89
C GLU A 797 -28.20 31.74 15.89
N ARG A 798 -29.20 31.27 15.16
CA ARG A 798 -29.87 31.98 14.07
C ARG A 798 -30.51 33.27 14.60
N PRO A 799 -30.01 34.46 14.23
CA PRO A 799 -30.54 35.71 14.77
C PRO A 799 -32.00 35.94 14.35
N PRO A 800 -32.86 36.50 15.22
CA PRO A 800 -34.21 36.90 14.85
C PRO A 800 -34.15 38.13 13.93
N ALA A 801 -34.18 37.88 12.61
CA ALA A 801 -34.22 38.85 11.51
C ALA A 801 -33.08 39.89 11.46
N LEU A 802 -32.13 39.70 10.53
CA LEU A 802 -31.16 40.73 10.18
C LEU A 802 -31.81 41.88 9.39
N PRO A 803 -31.44 43.15 9.63
CA PRO A 803 -31.87 44.26 8.79
C PRO A 803 -31.29 44.11 7.37
N LYS A 804 -32.06 44.53 6.36
CA LYS A 804 -31.59 44.53 4.97
C LYS A 804 -30.40 45.48 4.82
N ARG A 805 -29.38 45.02 4.09
CA ARG A 805 -28.25 45.86 3.64
C ARG A 805 -28.80 47.08 2.89
N PRO A 806 -28.30 48.31 3.15
CA PRO A 806 -28.82 49.50 2.49
C PRO A 806 -28.60 49.42 0.97
N THR A 807 -29.70 49.42 0.22
CA THR A 807 -29.71 49.70 -1.21
C THR A 807 -29.58 51.21 -1.43
N PRO A 808 -28.75 51.70 -2.36
CA PRO A 808 -28.80 53.10 -2.78
C PRO A 808 -30.20 53.41 -3.32
N SER A 809 -30.90 54.37 -2.72
CA SER A 809 -32.24 54.78 -3.14
C SER A 809 -32.17 55.94 -4.14
N ASP A 810 -32.98 55.86 -5.20
CA ASP A 810 -33.07 56.89 -6.24
C ASP A 810 -33.46 58.27 -5.70
N ALA A 811 -32.77 59.30 -6.20
CA ALA A 811 -33.23 60.68 -6.18
C ALA A 811 -33.25 61.20 -7.63
N GLY A 812 -34.45 61.35 -8.21
CA GLY A 812 -34.62 61.65 -9.63
C GLY A 812 -34.88 63.13 -9.95
N ALA A 813 -34.17 63.63 -10.98
CA ALA A 813 -34.40 64.88 -11.74
C ALA A 813 -34.24 66.23 -10.95
N VAL A 814 -33.73 67.33 -11.51
CA VAL A 814 -33.80 67.87 -12.88
C VAL A 814 -32.53 68.66 -13.31
N LYS A 815 -32.02 68.36 -14.52
CA LYS A 815 -31.21 69.17 -15.48
C LYS A 815 -30.15 70.20 -15.01
N ARG A 816 -28.91 70.00 -15.46
CA ARG A 816 -28.12 70.99 -16.26
C ARG A 816 -27.11 70.28 -17.17
N LYS A 817 -26.64 70.96 -18.24
CA LYS A 817 -25.85 70.42 -19.37
C LYS A 817 -24.37 70.10 -19.01
N PRO A 818 -23.68 69.23 -19.77
CA PRO A 818 -22.29 68.85 -19.51
C PRO A 818 -21.29 69.95 -19.91
N VAL A 819 -20.13 69.94 -19.25
CA VAL A 819 -18.95 70.75 -19.60
C VAL A 819 -17.74 69.82 -19.82
N ILE A 820 -16.99 70.11 -20.88
CA ILE A 820 -15.82 69.36 -21.36
C ILE A 820 -14.54 70.03 -20.85
N PRO A 821 -13.52 69.30 -20.35
CA PRO A 821 -12.15 69.78 -20.28
C PRO A 821 -11.44 69.61 -21.62
N GLN A 822 -10.77 70.66 -22.09
CA GLN A 822 -10.10 70.73 -23.40
C GLN A 822 -8.79 69.93 -23.46
N LYS A 823 -8.34 69.65 -24.69
CA LYS A 823 -6.93 69.34 -25.04
C LYS A 823 -6.36 70.53 -25.83
N PRO A 824 -5.06 70.88 -25.72
CA PRO A 824 -4.52 72.11 -26.31
C PRO A 824 -4.31 72.05 -27.84
N ASP A 825 -4.20 73.23 -28.45
CA ASP A 825 -4.16 73.49 -29.89
C ASP A 825 -2.87 73.05 -30.62
N HIS A 826 -2.97 72.91 -31.96
CA HIS A 826 -2.27 73.82 -32.91
C HIS A 826 -2.85 73.70 -34.34
N LEU A 827 -2.41 74.60 -35.24
CA LEU A 827 -3.24 75.20 -36.31
C LEU A 827 -3.09 74.62 -37.74
N SER A 828 -4.26 74.38 -38.37
CA SER A 828 -4.68 74.63 -39.76
C SER A 828 -3.73 74.57 -40.98
N GLY A 829 -4.21 73.96 -42.08
CA GLY A 829 -3.79 74.22 -43.46
C GLY A 829 -4.63 73.48 -44.52
N SER A 830 -5.46 74.20 -45.28
CA SER A 830 -6.41 73.69 -46.32
C SER A 830 -5.92 74.04 -47.76
N PRO A 831 -6.73 73.99 -48.85
CA PRO A 831 -7.61 72.93 -49.41
C PRO A 831 -7.41 72.69 -50.94
N LEU A 832 -8.03 71.64 -51.54
CA LEU A 832 -9.01 71.71 -52.67
C LEU A 832 -9.11 70.44 -53.57
N LYS A 833 -10.37 70.11 -53.96
CA LYS A 833 -10.83 69.24 -55.08
C LYS A 833 -10.44 67.73 -55.05
N ALA A 834 -11.11 66.81 -55.75
CA ALA A 834 -12.53 66.60 -56.11
C ALA A 834 -12.68 65.25 -56.89
N THR A 835 -13.80 64.53 -56.75
CA THR A 835 -14.33 63.51 -57.72
C THR A 835 -13.44 62.26 -57.99
N GLN A 836 -13.87 61.08 -58.49
CA GLN A 836 -15.17 60.46 -58.88
C GLN A 836 -14.96 58.93 -59.07
N THR A 837 -16.03 58.10 -59.02
CA THR A 837 -16.24 56.81 -59.78
C THR A 837 -15.23 55.63 -59.66
N ALA A 838 -15.52 54.37 -60.04
CA ALA A 838 -16.76 53.58 -60.14
C ALA A 838 -16.43 52.07 -60.44
N THR A 839 -17.45 51.20 -60.31
CA THR A 839 -17.76 50.01 -61.16
C THR A 839 -16.70 48.94 -61.55
N SER A 840 -17.08 47.67 -61.31
CA SER A 840 -17.05 46.53 -62.27
C SER A 840 -15.69 45.89 -62.67
N SER A 841 -15.58 44.66 -63.19
CA SER A 841 -16.38 43.39 -63.13
C SER A 841 -15.68 42.27 -63.95
N ILE A 842 -16.24 41.03 -63.93
CA ILE A 842 -16.14 39.96 -64.95
C ILE A 842 -14.86 39.07 -65.00
N GLY A 843 -15.08 37.75 -65.19
CA GLY A 843 -14.09 36.76 -65.65
C GLY A 843 -13.93 35.50 -64.77
N SER A 844 -14.96 34.70 -64.42
CA SER A 844 -15.82 33.80 -65.23
C SER A 844 -15.16 32.51 -65.78
N ALA A 845 -15.88 31.39 -65.56
CA ALA A 845 -15.67 30.00 -66.04
C ALA A 845 -14.64 29.11 -65.28
N SER A 846 -14.86 27.82 -64.95
CA SER A 846 -16.01 26.97 -64.53
C SER A 846 -15.84 25.53 -65.05
N THR A 847 -15.72 24.54 -64.14
CA THR A 847 -16.18 23.12 -64.24
C THR A 847 -15.76 22.44 -62.93
N SER A 848 -16.64 22.11 -61.96
CA SER A 848 -17.44 20.87 -61.85
C SER A 848 -16.55 19.60 -61.75
N THR A 849 -16.61 18.68 -60.78
CA THR A 849 -17.58 18.30 -59.71
C THR A 849 -16.81 17.70 -58.51
N SER A 850 -17.30 17.50 -57.27
CA SER A 850 -18.59 17.74 -56.58
C SER A 850 -18.40 17.63 -55.05
N SER A 851 -19.41 18.02 -54.27
CA SER A 851 -19.54 17.89 -52.80
C SER A 851 -21.05 17.66 -52.47
N LEU A 852 -21.56 17.33 -51.27
CA LEU A 852 -21.06 17.20 -49.88
C LEU A 852 -22.13 16.43 -49.05
N ALA A 853 -21.76 15.95 -47.85
CA ALA A 853 -22.60 15.75 -46.65
C ALA A 853 -23.78 14.73 -46.61
N SER A 854 -23.87 14.04 -45.46
CA SER A 854 -25.15 13.62 -44.85
C SER A 854 -25.02 13.44 -43.34
N THR A 855 -25.72 14.28 -42.56
CA THR A 855 -25.95 14.12 -41.12
C THR A 855 -27.15 13.20 -40.83
N ALA A 856 -27.20 12.62 -39.64
CA ALA A 856 -28.24 11.67 -39.22
C ALA A 856 -29.58 12.35 -38.83
N PRO A 857 -30.74 11.67 -39.00
CA PRO A 857 -32.03 12.12 -38.48
C PRO A 857 -32.55 11.29 -37.28
N SER A 858 -33.43 11.91 -36.49
CA SER A 858 -34.23 11.29 -35.43
C SER A 858 -35.73 11.51 -35.73
N ILE A 859 -36.57 10.46 -35.69
CA ILE A 859 -38.03 10.60 -35.84
C ILE A 859 -38.80 9.68 -34.87
N SER A 860 -39.92 10.20 -34.37
CA SER A 860 -40.87 9.67 -33.39
C SER A 860 -41.81 8.56 -33.92
N PRO A 861 -42.57 7.87 -33.04
CA PRO A 861 -43.73 7.05 -33.44
C PRO A 861 -45.09 7.56 -32.93
N THR A 862 -46.16 7.37 -33.72
CA THR A 862 -47.56 7.57 -33.29
C THR A 862 -48.55 6.57 -33.92
N THR A 863 -49.33 5.92 -33.04
CA THR A 863 -50.76 5.48 -33.16
C THR A 863 -51.23 4.34 -34.11
N ASN A 864 -51.93 3.37 -33.48
CA ASN A 864 -53.13 2.60 -33.90
C ASN A 864 -52.98 1.44 -34.93
N SER A 865 -53.73 0.32 -34.88
CA SER A 865 -54.90 -0.11 -34.06
C SER A 865 -55.09 -1.66 -33.96
N ASP A 866 -55.95 -2.12 -33.02
CA ASP A 866 -56.74 -3.38 -32.98
C ASP A 866 -56.04 -4.77 -32.83
N ASN A 867 -56.57 -5.80 -32.14
CA ASN A 867 -57.82 -5.97 -31.35
C ASN A 867 -57.76 -7.13 -30.31
N SER A 868 -58.74 -7.18 -29.37
CA SER A 868 -59.16 -8.33 -28.49
C SER A 868 -58.20 -8.84 -27.38
N THR A 869 -58.63 -9.23 -26.15
CA THR A 869 -59.91 -9.10 -25.40
C THR A 869 -59.71 -9.33 -23.88
N ASN A 870 -60.42 -8.57 -23.03
CA ASN A 870 -60.97 -8.91 -21.68
C ASN A 870 -60.03 -9.36 -20.52
N ALA A 871 -60.19 -8.93 -19.25
CA ALA A 871 -61.10 -7.95 -18.62
C ALA A 871 -60.68 -7.56 -17.17
N VAL A 872 -60.86 -6.28 -16.77
CA VAL A 872 -61.50 -5.78 -15.50
C VAL A 872 -60.84 -6.18 -14.14
N ASN A 873 -60.53 -5.32 -13.14
CA ASN A 873 -61.04 -3.99 -12.71
C ASN A 873 -60.05 -3.21 -11.79
N GLN A 874 -60.17 -1.86 -11.73
CA GLN A 874 -60.07 -0.91 -10.57
C GLN A 874 -58.95 -1.07 -9.46
N THR A 875 -58.33 -0.04 -8.85
CA THR A 875 -58.55 1.43 -8.78
C THR A 875 -57.31 2.19 -8.22
N ALA A 876 -57.11 3.42 -8.69
CA ALA A 876 -56.68 4.65 -7.98
C ALA A 876 -55.48 4.72 -6.98
N ARG A 877 -54.64 5.75 -7.24
CA ARG A 877 -53.92 6.67 -6.30
C ARG A 877 -52.70 6.20 -5.48
N SER A 878 -51.53 6.65 -5.95
CA SER A 878 -50.48 7.39 -5.21
C SER A 878 -50.69 7.62 -3.70
N LEU A 879 -49.73 7.14 -2.90
CA LEU A 879 -49.11 7.83 -1.75
C LEU A 879 -47.77 7.15 -1.40
N ALA A 880 -46.80 7.90 -0.86
CA ALA A 880 -45.47 7.38 -0.53
C ALA A 880 -45.44 6.63 0.82
N PRO A 881 -44.60 5.59 1.00
CA PRO A 881 -44.35 4.99 2.32
C PRO A 881 -43.20 5.67 3.06
N ALA A 882 -43.37 5.82 4.38
CA ALA A 882 -42.41 6.44 5.29
C ALA A 882 -41.26 5.49 5.69
N VAL A 883 -40.21 6.08 6.27
CA VAL A 883 -39.09 5.38 6.90
C VAL A 883 -39.58 4.56 8.10
N THR A 884 -39.36 3.24 8.08
CA THR A 884 -39.59 2.33 9.22
C THR A 884 -38.28 1.94 9.90
N GLN A 885 -38.33 1.81 11.23
CA GLN A 885 -37.19 1.39 12.05
C GLN A 885 -36.88 -0.12 11.89
N PRO A 886 -35.63 -0.57 12.14
CA PRO A 886 -35.29 -1.99 12.14
C PRO A 886 -35.96 -2.73 13.31
N PRO A 887 -36.30 -4.03 13.14
CA PRO A 887 -37.04 -4.79 14.14
C PRO A 887 -36.19 -5.17 15.37
N LEU A 888 -36.86 -5.21 16.53
CA LEU A 888 -36.31 -5.67 17.80
C LEU A 888 -36.11 -7.20 17.80
N LEU A 889 -34.98 -7.66 18.35
CA LEU A 889 -34.71 -9.08 18.59
C LEU A 889 -35.54 -9.62 19.77
N PRO A 890 -36.02 -10.88 19.72
CA PRO A 890 -36.76 -11.49 20.82
C PRO A 890 -35.84 -11.80 22.04
N PRO A 891 -36.38 -11.76 23.27
CA PRO A 891 -35.60 -11.99 24.48
C PRO A 891 -35.22 -13.46 24.69
N ARG A 892 -34.06 -13.70 25.32
CA ARG A 892 -33.64 -15.03 25.80
C ARG A 892 -34.52 -15.48 26.99
N PRO A 893 -34.98 -16.74 27.04
CA PRO A 893 -35.47 -17.35 28.27
C PRO A 893 -34.34 -17.51 29.30
N GLY A 894 -34.66 -17.26 30.58
CA GLY A 894 -33.73 -17.38 31.70
C GLY A 894 -33.61 -18.81 32.26
N SER A 895 -32.61 -18.99 33.13
CA SER A 895 -32.26 -20.24 33.81
C SER A 895 -33.26 -20.69 34.88
N ILE A 896 -33.50 -22.01 34.96
CA ILE A 896 -34.09 -22.69 36.12
C ILE A 896 -33.16 -23.86 36.52
N SER A 897 -33.10 -24.17 37.81
CA SER A 897 -32.15 -25.09 38.45
C SER A 897 -32.74 -26.45 38.89
N SER A 898 -31.86 -27.31 39.42
CA SER A 898 -32.06 -28.51 40.29
C SER A 898 -32.53 -29.87 39.70
N GLU A 899 -31.60 -30.83 39.78
CA GLU A 899 -31.70 -32.23 40.27
C GLU A 899 -32.65 -33.28 39.64
N SER A 900 -32.09 -34.37 39.08
CA SER A 900 -32.15 -35.72 39.68
C SER A 900 -31.42 -36.85 38.90
N SER A 901 -30.82 -37.75 39.69
CA SER A 901 -30.16 -39.06 39.51
C SER A 901 -30.35 -40.01 38.28
N LEU A 902 -29.21 -40.48 37.72
CA LEU A 902 -28.74 -41.90 37.53
C LEU A 902 -29.49 -42.91 36.60
N PRO A 903 -28.89 -44.06 36.15
CA PRO A 903 -27.45 -44.42 35.94
C PRO A 903 -27.09 -45.35 34.71
N VAL A 904 -25.77 -45.56 34.47
CA VAL A 904 -25.09 -46.81 33.96
C VAL A 904 -25.30 -47.21 32.46
N PRO A 905 -24.38 -47.96 31.76
CA PRO A 905 -23.10 -48.58 32.16
C PRO A 905 -21.80 -48.13 31.41
N ARG A 906 -20.64 -48.41 32.03
CA ARG A 906 -19.40 -48.80 31.34
C ARG A 906 -19.34 -50.34 31.22
N PRO A 907 -18.43 -50.90 30.42
CA PRO A 907 -17.40 -51.72 31.08
C PRO A 907 -15.96 -51.41 30.65
N SER A 908 -15.03 -52.03 31.37
CA SER A 908 -13.58 -51.78 31.38
C SER A 908 -12.76 -52.82 30.62
N SER A 909 -11.51 -52.46 30.37
CA SER A 909 -10.40 -53.29 29.88
C SER A 909 -10.04 -54.51 30.73
N ALA A 910 -9.58 -55.60 30.10
CA ALA A 910 -8.39 -56.38 30.53
C ALA A 910 -7.91 -57.39 29.45
N SER A 911 -6.59 -57.36 29.12
CA SER A 911 -5.64 -58.45 28.75
C SER A 911 -6.09 -59.71 27.97
N VAL A 912 -5.30 -60.25 27.01
CA VAL A 912 -4.11 -61.12 27.26
C VAL A 912 -3.19 -61.28 26.01
N SER A 913 -1.91 -61.55 26.29
CA SER A 913 -0.66 -61.90 25.51
C SER A 913 -0.72 -62.53 24.08
N SER A 914 0.38 -62.73 23.31
CA SER A 914 1.82 -62.92 23.65
C SER A 914 2.87 -62.62 22.54
N ASP A 915 4.10 -62.28 22.99
CA ASP A 915 5.48 -62.48 22.48
C ASP A 915 5.85 -62.65 20.98
N ARG A 916 6.90 -61.92 20.52
CA ARG A 916 8.32 -62.42 20.53
C ARG A 916 9.40 -61.41 20.09
N SER A 917 10.29 -61.06 21.03
CA SER A 917 11.79 -60.91 20.99
C SER A 917 12.60 -60.71 19.69
N ILE A 918 13.64 -59.84 19.73
CA ILE A 918 15.03 -59.92 19.10
C ILE A 918 15.82 -58.58 19.39
N PRO A 919 17.18 -58.49 19.46
CA PRO A 919 17.93 -58.56 20.72
C PRO A 919 18.98 -57.42 20.95
N LEU A 920 19.97 -57.65 21.85
CA LEU A 920 21.03 -56.70 22.26
C LEU A 920 22.42 -57.02 21.66
N ARG A 921 23.26 -55.96 21.54
CA ARG A 921 24.75 -55.96 21.48
C ARG A 921 25.42 -56.47 20.17
N PRO A 922 26.70 -56.12 19.85
CA PRO A 922 27.87 -56.05 20.74
C PRO A 922 28.78 -54.79 20.61
N SER A 923 30.00 -54.88 21.16
CA SER A 923 30.91 -53.79 21.53
C SER A 923 32.35 -53.99 21.04
N SER A 924 33.09 -52.88 20.87
CA SER A 924 34.58 -52.74 20.85
C SER A 924 35.35 -53.42 19.68
N THR A 925 36.46 -52.91 19.14
CA THR A 925 37.66 -52.29 19.76
C THR A 925 38.52 -51.43 18.80
N THR A 926 39.13 -50.33 19.31
CA THR A 926 40.47 -49.74 18.97
C THR A 926 40.80 -49.27 17.52
N SER A 927 41.61 -48.23 17.21
CA SER A 927 42.70 -47.53 17.95
C SER A 927 43.00 -46.10 17.41
N ASP A 928 43.77 -45.34 18.20
CA ASP A 928 44.69 -44.21 17.86
C ASP A 928 44.24 -42.79 17.43
N ARG A 929 44.10 -41.95 18.48
CA ARG A 929 44.90 -40.72 18.77
C ARG A 929 45.30 -39.77 17.63
N LEU A 930 44.84 -38.52 17.75
CA LEU A 930 45.69 -37.32 17.93
C LEU A 930 44.90 -36.24 18.70
N ALA A 931 45.56 -35.45 19.55
CA ALA A 931 44.90 -34.54 20.51
C ALA A 931 45.33 -33.08 20.32
N ALA A 932 44.43 -32.15 20.63
CA ALA A 932 44.68 -30.70 20.71
C ALA A 932 44.09 -30.13 22.03
N PRO A 933 44.66 -29.04 22.59
CA PRO A 933 44.60 -28.78 24.03
C PRO A 933 43.44 -27.88 24.51
N ALA A 934 43.12 -28.01 25.79
CA ALA A 934 42.20 -27.11 26.50
C ALA A 934 42.88 -25.82 26.99
N PRO A 935 42.17 -24.68 27.06
CA PRO A 935 42.70 -23.42 27.60
C PRO A 935 42.72 -23.40 29.14
N PRO A 936 43.66 -22.65 29.78
CA PRO A 936 43.86 -22.66 31.23
C PRO A 936 43.05 -21.59 32.00
N PRO A 937 42.84 -21.77 33.33
CA PRO A 937 42.30 -20.75 34.24
C PRO A 937 43.46 -20.02 35.00
N PRO A 938 43.20 -19.13 35.97
CA PRO A 938 43.35 -17.68 35.80
C PRO A 938 44.57 -17.07 36.53
N ARG A 939 44.83 -15.78 36.34
CA ARG A 939 45.71 -14.99 37.22
C ARG A 939 45.12 -13.63 37.57
N SER A 940 45.27 -13.26 38.84
CA SER A 940 44.93 -11.96 39.41
C SER A 940 46.18 -11.07 39.53
N ARG A 941 45.98 -9.74 39.63
CA ARG A 941 46.77 -8.88 40.52
C ARG A 941 46.14 -7.49 40.73
N THR A 942 45.53 -7.34 41.91
CA THR A 942 45.66 -6.22 42.88
C THR A 942 46.12 -4.83 42.43
N ALA A 943 45.36 -3.83 42.93
CA ALA A 943 45.77 -2.61 43.66
C ALA A 943 45.10 -1.36 43.06
N SER A 944 44.57 -0.37 43.77
CA SER A 944 44.25 -0.12 45.19
C SER A 944 43.96 1.39 45.26
N LEU A 945 42.93 1.87 45.99
CA LEU A 945 43.05 3.08 46.84
C LEU A 945 41.79 3.38 47.66
N ALA A 946 42.01 3.45 48.97
CA ALA A 946 41.31 4.20 50.01
C ALA A 946 39.81 4.56 49.84
N SER A 947 38.96 3.86 50.59
CA SER A 947 37.73 4.44 51.14
C SER A 947 37.99 5.10 52.49
N THR A 948 37.59 6.36 52.67
CA THR A 948 37.32 6.93 54.00
C THR A 948 35.81 6.98 54.25
N LYS A 949 35.31 6.04 55.06
CA LYS A 949 33.99 6.15 55.68
C LYS A 949 34.13 6.80 57.05
N SER A 950 33.32 7.82 57.34
CA SER A 950 32.91 8.15 58.71
C SER A 950 31.42 7.88 58.86
N ASN A 951 31.07 6.98 59.77
CA ASN A 951 29.69 6.80 60.21
C ASN A 951 29.27 8.01 61.06
N ALA A 952 28.01 8.43 60.95
CA ALA A 952 27.25 8.93 62.10
C ALA A 952 25.77 8.64 61.87
N SER A 953 25.06 8.40 62.97
CA SER A 953 23.71 7.84 62.99
C SER A 953 22.63 8.87 63.36
N SER A 954 21.39 8.39 63.27
CA SER A 954 20.32 8.52 64.27
C SER A 954 19.37 9.74 64.29
N GLN A 955 18.10 9.36 64.55
CA GLN A 955 16.98 10.08 65.18
C GLN A 955 16.06 10.99 64.33
N GLN A 956 14.81 10.51 64.17
CA GLN A 956 13.58 11.05 64.80
C GLN A 956 13.57 12.57 65.14
N SER A 957 12.52 13.35 64.90
CA SER A 957 11.08 13.01 64.89
C SER A 957 10.19 14.04 64.17
N LEU A 958 8.96 13.62 63.87
CA LEU A 958 7.68 14.38 63.92
C LEU A 958 7.75 15.92 64.06
N MET A 959 7.04 16.64 63.17
CA MET A 959 5.76 17.25 63.58
C MET A 959 4.82 17.60 62.42
N ASP A 960 3.54 17.65 62.76
CA ASP A 960 2.38 17.97 61.92
C ASP A 960 2.20 19.50 61.80
N GLY A 961 1.48 19.99 60.78
CA GLY A 961 1.40 21.42 60.47
C GLY A 961 0.45 21.74 59.31
N SER A 962 -0.85 21.58 59.54
CA SER A 962 -1.91 21.96 58.58
C SER A 962 -2.43 23.38 58.83
N MET A 963 -2.56 24.18 57.77
CA MET A 963 -3.27 25.48 57.70
C MET A 963 -3.62 25.80 56.22
N PRO A 964 -4.56 26.73 55.90
CA PRO A 964 -5.55 26.54 54.83
C PRO A 964 -5.28 27.33 53.53
N PRO A 965 -6.10 27.15 52.47
CA PRO A 965 -5.87 27.80 51.17
C PRO A 965 -6.24 29.29 51.19
N ALA A 966 -5.40 30.12 50.57
CA ALA A 966 -5.68 31.53 50.28
C ALA A 966 -6.23 31.71 48.86
N GLU A 967 -7.18 32.62 48.70
CA GLU A 967 -7.89 32.88 47.45
C GLU A 967 -6.99 33.55 46.39
N VAL A 968 -7.12 33.12 45.13
CA VAL A 968 -6.38 33.71 44.01
C VAL A 968 -7.21 34.83 43.38
N SER A 969 -6.71 36.06 43.49
CA SER A 969 -7.29 37.23 42.83
C SER A 969 -7.06 37.19 41.31
N THR A 970 -8.06 37.66 40.56
CA THR A 970 -8.04 37.70 39.09
C THR A 970 -7.01 38.70 38.56
N TRP A 971 -6.09 38.22 37.71
CA TRP A 971 -5.10 39.07 37.02
C TRP A 971 -5.42 39.24 35.54
N THR A 972 -5.36 40.48 35.06
CA THR A 972 -5.70 40.89 33.69
C THR A 972 -4.42 40.98 32.83
N PRO A 973 -4.31 40.29 31.68
CA PRO A 973 -3.13 40.41 30.81
C PRO A 973 -3.09 41.74 30.03
N LEU A 974 -1.90 42.33 29.94
CA LEU A 974 -1.59 43.50 29.11
C LEU A 974 -1.55 43.14 27.61
N GLN A 975 -1.95 44.06 26.74
CA GLN A 975 -1.81 43.89 25.28
C GLN A 975 -0.43 44.33 24.77
N PRO A 976 0.15 43.66 23.78
CA PRO A 976 1.33 44.14 23.06
C PRO A 976 0.94 45.21 22.03
N THR A 977 1.75 46.26 21.93
CA THR A 977 1.66 47.27 20.86
C THR A 977 2.33 46.77 19.57
N ASN A 978 1.58 46.86 18.47
CA ASN A 978 1.96 46.75 17.03
C ASN A 978 3.37 46.28 16.67
#